data_AF-A0A813LUC0-F1
#
_entry.id   AF-A0A813LUC0-F1
#
_cell.length_a   1.000
_cell.length_b   1.000
_cell.length_c   1.000
_cell.angle_alpha   90.00
_cell.angle_beta   90.00
_cell.angle_gamma   90.00
#
_symmetry.space_group_name_H-M   'P 1'
#
loop_
_entity.id
_entity.type
_entity.pdbx_description
1 polymer ?
#
loop_
_entity_poly.entity_id
_entity_poly.type
_entity_poly.pdbx_seq_one_letter_code
_entity_poly.pdbx_strand_id
1 'polypeptide(L)'
;MRLLIISPDEISYNAAMSACERGGQWRCALSILSCLPSARVAPSVISCSAAISSCEKGAQWSLALGLLMGMPRFRVVPDRITHSAVISACEKAGQWQLALRILSGSTPDRISFNAAISSCEKAGKWRTALSLLCQMPERRVAQSEISYNAAISACESRGRWELGFTVLTSMSRFRLVPDEFSYNSAIFACAKGGQWQWALRVFAGISEVRVACDAITCNAAISACAGGAQWQPALHMLKDIPEMRLSPDKFSYCAALSACEKGRQWQFSLSLLSEMTQTRLSGDELCHGAAISACEKDGRWQVAVSLLHQMPQRSMKPSAIMYNVVSSALETAGVWEASLALLGNMLVQRLIPDALFAGSTAGALRKAVSEESAYDLLVQLLQLWIAQDRPEAQEEGEPEEENGYLPGSSEHVRILGTAPGVIAIFKPTGVTTATAVGQVSQQLVGETAESELYNPAGLFIVSRLDHPTSGVCPVALGVAGSAAAYWLQAQFAGRLVRKEYLCLCEGPALGPEGFTGAIASRLLTTDMGLVRGTSQSSRTEVSALGREAATGYEVVARYCAPRGAAGEISELMLLLVRPLTGRTHQIRVHLASIGRPLVGDLTYGTRGSSLLPACPRLFLHCREITLRDVEGRPFVAEAPLPADLQDILARLQPVQVQESRNGNHQGEQEEQSLAGGSKSMGKFIKAGRVVVILSGRYAGKKAIVAKVFDDGSKSRPFGHCLVAGVDRAPLKVTRKMSKKKISKRTRVKPFVKYVNYNHIMPTRYQVPTEIQMVTDQQMDTSDGRIEAKKFVKSLLQEKFAAPPADKTGRPSKDVLYLRKKLRF
;
A
#
# COMPACT_ATOMS: atom_id res chain seq x y z
N MET A 1 -57.52 -60.61 -1.88
CA MET A 1 -57.20 -59.18 -1.76
C MET A 1 -56.27 -58.79 -2.91
N ARG A 2 -56.77 -58.07 -3.92
CA ARG A 2 -55.92 -57.44 -4.94
C ARG A 2 -55.20 -56.27 -4.27
N LEU A 3 -53.88 -56.37 -4.10
CA LEU A 3 -53.04 -55.21 -3.80
C LEU A 3 -53.20 -54.23 -4.97
N LEU A 4 -53.91 -53.14 -4.73
CA LEU A 4 -53.94 -52.00 -5.65
C LEU A 4 -52.51 -51.48 -5.77
N ILE A 5 -51.87 -51.74 -6.90
CA ILE A 5 -50.59 -51.14 -7.25
C ILE A 5 -50.88 -49.66 -7.51
N ILE A 6 -50.70 -48.82 -6.49
CA ILE A 6 -50.81 -47.36 -6.63
C ILE A 6 -49.55 -46.90 -7.37
N SER A 7 -49.71 -46.47 -8.62
CA SER A 7 -48.62 -45.86 -9.39
C SER A 7 -48.27 -44.49 -8.78
N PRO A 8 -46.99 -44.21 -8.50
CA PRO A 8 -46.57 -42.93 -7.93
C PRO A 8 -46.95 -41.78 -8.87
N ASP A 9 -47.63 -40.80 -8.32
CA ASP A 9 -48.11 -39.59 -9.01
C ASP A 9 -47.14 -38.41 -8.82
N GLU A 10 -47.45 -37.27 -9.46
CA GLU A 10 -46.65 -36.04 -9.37
C GLU A 10 -46.41 -35.60 -7.92
N ILE A 11 -47.41 -35.76 -7.06
CA ILE A 11 -47.37 -35.37 -5.64
C ILE A 11 -46.36 -36.25 -4.89
N SER A 12 -46.36 -37.56 -5.14
CA SER A 12 -45.43 -38.51 -4.53
C SER A 12 -43.98 -38.19 -4.87
N TYR A 13 -43.70 -37.87 -6.14
CA TYR A 13 -42.35 -37.47 -6.58
C TYR A 13 -41.92 -36.11 -6.02
N ASN A 14 -42.83 -35.12 -5.97
CA ASN A 14 -42.55 -33.81 -5.37
C ASN A 14 -42.27 -33.91 -3.87
N ALA A 15 -42.98 -34.78 -3.15
CA ALA A 15 -42.73 -35.04 -1.73
C ALA A 15 -41.36 -35.69 -1.51
N ALA A 16 -40.98 -36.67 -2.35
CA ALA A 16 -39.66 -37.30 -2.30
C ALA A 16 -38.53 -36.29 -2.58
N MET A 17 -38.68 -35.43 -3.60
CA MET A 17 -37.70 -34.37 -3.88
C MET A 17 -37.61 -33.33 -2.75
N SER A 18 -38.73 -32.94 -2.15
CA SER A 18 -38.74 -32.03 -1.00
C SER A 18 -38.12 -32.66 0.25
N ALA A 19 -38.17 -33.99 0.39
CA ALA A 19 -37.45 -34.72 1.44
C ALA A 19 -35.94 -34.75 1.16
N CYS A 20 -35.53 -35.00 -0.09
CA CYS A 20 -34.12 -34.91 -0.51
C CYS A 20 -33.55 -33.49 -0.32
N GLU A 21 -34.35 -32.45 -0.60
CA GLU A 21 -34.00 -31.05 -0.37
C GLU A 21 -33.75 -30.79 1.13
N ARG A 22 -34.65 -31.21 2.02
CA ARG A 22 -34.45 -31.08 3.48
C ARG A 22 -33.25 -31.88 3.98
N GLY A 23 -32.99 -33.05 3.40
CA GLY A 23 -31.82 -33.89 3.72
C GLY A 23 -30.51 -33.48 3.03
N GLY A 24 -30.49 -32.43 2.19
CA GLY A 24 -29.29 -32.00 1.45
C GLY A 24 -28.78 -33.00 0.40
N GLN A 25 -29.57 -34.02 0.04
CA GLN A 25 -29.19 -35.09 -0.88
C GLN A 25 -29.42 -34.70 -2.34
N TRP A 26 -28.61 -33.77 -2.85
CA TRP A 26 -28.75 -33.22 -4.21
C TRP A 26 -28.63 -34.27 -5.32
N ARG A 27 -27.80 -35.31 -5.14
CA ARG A 27 -27.65 -36.41 -6.12
C ARG A 27 -28.95 -37.20 -6.28
N CYS A 28 -29.60 -37.52 -5.17
CA CYS A 28 -30.87 -38.24 -5.14
C CYS A 28 -32.01 -37.38 -5.72
N ALA A 29 -32.02 -36.07 -5.42
CA ALA A 29 -32.99 -35.15 -6.03
C ALA A 29 -32.84 -35.08 -7.56
N LEU A 30 -31.61 -35.01 -8.08
CA LEU A 30 -31.34 -35.03 -9.52
C LEU A 30 -31.70 -36.36 -10.18
N SER A 31 -31.41 -37.50 -9.52
CA SER A 31 -31.78 -38.82 -10.04
C SER A 31 -33.30 -38.96 -10.12
N ILE A 32 -34.03 -38.55 -9.08
CA ILE A 32 -35.49 -38.56 -9.07
C ILE A 32 -36.06 -37.68 -10.21
N LEU A 33 -35.51 -36.46 -10.41
CA LEU A 33 -35.92 -35.57 -11.49
C LEU A 33 -35.67 -36.19 -12.88
N SER A 34 -34.55 -36.91 -13.06
CA SER A 34 -34.22 -37.61 -14.31
C SER A 34 -35.11 -38.81 -14.60
N CYS A 35 -35.70 -39.43 -13.56
CA CYS A 35 -36.60 -40.58 -13.69
C CYS A 35 -38.06 -40.20 -13.99
N LEU A 36 -38.46 -38.94 -13.78
CA LEU A 36 -39.84 -38.47 -14.03
C LEU A 36 -40.33 -38.75 -15.47
N PRO A 37 -39.56 -38.47 -16.53
CA PRO A 37 -40.00 -38.75 -17.90
C PRO A 37 -40.18 -40.25 -18.17
N SER A 38 -39.32 -41.10 -17.61
CA SER A 38 -39.41 -42.56 -17.70
C SER A 38 -40.64 -43.11 -16.98
N ALA A 39 -41.10 -42.44 -15.93
CA ALA A 39 -42.33 -42.73 -15.20
C ALA A 39 -43.59 -42.09 -15.84
N ARG A 40 -43.47 -41.42 -17.00
CA ARG A 40 -44.55 -40.68 -17.69
C ARG A 40 -45.16 -39.54 -16.86
N VAL A 41 -44.42 -39.01 -15.88
CA VAL A 41 -44.82 -37.84 -15.09
C VAL A 41 -44.06 -36.61 -15.60
N ALA A 42 -44.76 -35.51 -15.90
CA ALA A 42 -44.13 -34.29 -16.36
C ALA A 42 -43.48 -33.54 -15.19
N PRO A 43 -42.21 -33.08 -15.31
CA PRO A 43 -41.61 -32.22 -14.29
C PRO A 43 -42.40 -30.93 -14.11
N SER A 44 -42.70 -30.57 -12.87
CA SER A 44 -43.39 -29.32 -12.51
C SER A 44 -42.40 -28.25 -12.04
N VAL A 45 -42.90 -27.01 -11.84
CA VAL A 45 -42.11 -25.94 -11.19
C VAL A 45 -41.63 -26.37 -9.80
N ILE A 46 -42.48 -27.10 -9.06
CA ILE A 46 -42.17 -27.60 -7.70
C ILE A 46 -41.04 -28.65 -7.76
N SER A 47 -41.11 -29.58 -8.73
CA SER A 47 -40.07 -30.58 -8.96
C SER A 47 -38.70 -29.95 -9.25
N CYS A 48 -38.68 -29.00 -10.19
CA CYS A 48 -37.46 -28.33 -10.63
C CYS A 48 -36.90 -27.39 -9.55
N SER A 49 -37.75 -26.65 -8.83
CA SER A 49 -37.32 -25.76 -7.75
C SER A 49 -36.77 -26.53 -6.54
N ALA A 50 -37.38 -27.66 -6.16
CA ALA A 50 -36.87 -28.54 -5.11
C ALA A 50 -35.50 -29.14 -5.49
N ALA A 51 -35.33 -29.57 -6.75
CA ALA A 51 -34.03 -30.05 -7.24
C ALA A 51 -32.97 -28.93 -7.20
N ILE A 52 -33.30 -27.72 -7.65
CA ILE A 52 -32.40 -26.56 -7.62
C ILE A 52 -32.04 -26.15 -6.17
N SER A 53 -33.00 -26.15 -5.25
CA SER A 53 -32.74 -25.86 -3.83
C SER A 53 -31.91 -26.96 -3.14
N SER A 54 -32.07 -28.22 -3.55
CA SER A 54 -31.16 -29.28 -3.10
C SER A 54 -29.72 -29.03 -3.60
N CYS A 55 -29.54 -28.60 -4.86
CA CYS A 55 -28.24 -28.21 -5.41
C CYS A 55 -27.63 -27.01 -4.68
N GLU A 56 -28.45 -26.05 -4.25
CA GLU A 56 -28.05 -24.92 -3.40
C GLU A 56 -27.48 -25.40 -2.05
N LYS A 57 -28.12 -26.37 -1.40
CA LYS A 57 -27.60 -26.98 -0.16
C LYS A 57 -26.31 -27.78 -0.39
N GLY A 58 -26.15 -28.38 -1.57
CA GLY A 58 -24.94 -29.07 -2.00
C GLY A 58 -23.83 -28.18 -2.59
N ALA A 59 -24.01 -26.85 -2.60
CA ALA A 59 -23.13 -25.87 -3.23
C ALA A 59 -22.82 -26.11 -4.73
N GLN A 60 -23.71 -26.83 -5.44
CA GLN A 60 -23.57 -27.18 -6.86
C GLN A 60 -24.23 -26.13 -7.78
N TRP A 61 -23.61 -24.95 -7.89
CA TRP A 61 -24.16 -23.82 -8.66
C TRP A 61 -24.28 -24.09 -10.17
N SER A 62 -23.36 -24.86 -10.76
CA SER A 62 -23.34 -25.17 -12.19
C SER A 62 -24.53 -26.04 -12.60
N LEU A 63 -24.85 -27.05 -11.78
CA LEU A 63 -26.02 -27.91 -11.95
C LEU A 63 -27.32 -27.14 -11.71
N ALA A 64 -27.38 -26.29 -10.67
CA ALA A 64 -28.53 -25.42 -10.42
C ALA A 64 -28.82 -24.47 -11.60
N LEU A 65 -27.78 -23.87 -12.18
CA LEU A 65 -27.88 -23.02 -13.36
C LEU A 65 -28.29 -23.81 -14.61
N GLY A 66 -27.71 -24.99 -14.81
CA GLY A 66 -28.05 -25.89 -15.91
C GLY A 66 -29.53 -26.31 -15.87
N LEU A 67 -30.06 -26.61 -14.68
CA LEU A 67 -31.47 -26.90 -14.48
C LEU A 67 -32.36 -25.70 -14.81
N LEU A 68 -32.03 -24.50 -14.31
CA LEU A 68 -32.79 -23.27 -14.61
C LEU A 68 -32.88 -23.00 -16.12
N MET A 69 -31.76 -23.16 -16.84
CA MET A 69 -31.70 -23.01 -18.30
C MET A 69 -32.40 -24.15 -19.05
N GLY A 70 -32.54 -25.31 -18.41
CA GLY A 70 -33.23 -26.50 -18.93
C GLY A 70 -34.76 -26.48 -18.74
N MET A 71 -35.29 -25.70 -17.78
CA MET A 71 -36.74 -25.61 -17.50
C MET A 71 -37.62 -25.30 -18.73
N PRO A 72 -37.22 -24.39 -19.66
CA PRO A 72 -37.97 -24.16 -20.89
C PRO A 72 -38.10 -25.40 -21.79
N ARG A 73 -37.11 -26.31 -21.77
CA ARG A 73 -37.18 -27.59 -22.51
C ARG A 73 -38.24 -28.52 -21.95
N PHE A 74 -38.50 -28.44 -20.65
CA PHE A 74 -39.60 -29.13 -19.98
C PHE A 74 -40.94 -28.39 -20.11
N ARG A 75 -41.00 -27.27 -20.85
CA ARG A 75 -42.16 -26.36 -20.94
C ARG A 75 -42.61 -25.79 -19.59
N VAL A 76 -41.68 -25.66 -18.64
CA VAL A 76 -41.90 -25.11 -17.30
C VAL A 76 -41.32 -23.70 -17.22
N VAL A 77 -42.12 -22.73 -16.75
CA VAL A 77 -41.65 -21.36 -16.54
C VAL A 77 -41.05 -21.22 -15.14
N PRO A 78 -39.78 -20.80 -15.00
CA PRO A 78 -39.17 -20.61 -13.69
C PRO A 78 -39.87 -19.49 -12.91
N ASP A 79 -40.17 -19.75 -11.65
CA ASP A 79 -40.79 -18.78 -10.75
C ASP A 79 -39.74 -18.02 -9.92
N ARG A 80 -40.21 -17.18 -8.99
CA ARG A 80 -39.34 -16.37 -8.13
C ARG A 80 -38.47 -17.23 -7.21
N ILE A 81 -39.03 -18.32 -6.69
CA ILE A 81 -38.35 -19.26 -5.79
C ILE A 81 -37.17 -19.90 -6.53
N THR A 82 -37.42 -20.34 -7.77
CA THR A 82 -36.41 -20.94 -8.64
C THR A 82 -35.21 -20.01 -8.87
N HIS A 83 -35.48 -18.75 -9.21
CA HIS A 83 -34.41 -17.76 -9.42
C HIS A 83 -33.64 -17.46 -8.12
N SER A 84 -34.35 -17.32 -6.98
CA SER A 84 -33.73 -17.06 -5.68
C SER A 84 -32.80 -18.20 -5.23
N ALA A 85 -33.20 -19.46 -5.46
CA ALA A 85 -32.41 -20.64 -5.12
C ALA A 85 -31.11 -20.72 -5.96
N VAL A 86 -31.17 -20.40 -7.26
CA VAL A 86 -29.95 -20.34 -8.09
C VAL A 86 -29.03 -19.19 -7.64
N ILE A 87 -29.57 -18.02 -7.30
CA ILE A 87 -28.77 -16.89 -6.80
C ILE A 87 -28.09 -17.26 -5.47
N SER A 88 -28.79 -17.94 -4.56
CA SER A 88 -28.21 -18.48 -3.30
C SER A 88 -27.13 -19.55 -3.57
N ALA A 89 -27.33 -20.42 -4.57
CA ALA A 89 -26.30 -21.37 -4.98
C ALA A 89 -25.03 -20.67 -5.52
N CYS A 90 -25.21 -19.61 -6.31
CA CYS A 90 -24.12 -18.75 -6.78
C CYS A 90 -23.43 -18.01 -5.61
N GLU A 91 -24.17 -17.59 -4.58
CA GLU A 91 -23.62 -16.99 -3.37
C GLU A 91 -22.68 -17.95 -2.63
N LYS A 92 -23.10 -19.20 -2.40
CA LYS A 92 -22.27 -20.22 -1.74
C LYS A 92 -21.02 -20.58 -2.55
N ALA A 93 -21.09 -20.49 -3.87
CA ALA A 93 -19.97 -20.74 -4.76
C ALA A 93 -19.09 -19.51 -5.08
N GLY A 94 -19.40 -18.33 -4.53
CA GLY A 94 -18.65 -17.09 -4.79
C GLY A 94 -18.82 -16.50 -6.21
N GLN A 95 -19.82 -16.97 -6.98
CA GLN A 95 -20.05 -16.60 -8.38
C GLN A 95 -20.93 -15.34 -8.53
N TRP A 96 -20.43 -14.19 -8.07
CA TRP A 96 -21.18 -12.93 -8.01
C TRP A 96 -21.64 -12.39 -9.37
N GLN A 97 -20.90 -12.63 -10.45
CA GLN A 97 -21.27 -12.16 -11.80
C GLN A 97 -22.51 -12.87 -12.32
N LEU A 98 -22.58 -14.19 -12.09
CA LEU A 98 -23.73 -15.00 -12.48
C LEU A 98 -24.96 -14.64 -11.63
N ALA A 99 -24.77 -14.46 -10.32
CA ALA A 99 -25.82 -13.98 -9.42
C ALA A 99 -26.45 -12.66 -9.92
N LEU A 100 -25.62 -11.68 -10.32
CA LEU A 100 -26.09 -10.41 -10.87
C LEU A 100 -26.84 -10.56 -12.21
N ARG A 101 -26.33 -11.41 -13.10
CA ARG A 101 -26.97 -11.66 -14.40
C ARG A 101 -28.37 -12.24 -14.22
N ILE A 102 -28.52 -13.22 -13.33
CA ILE A 102 -29.81 -13.86 -13.02
C ILE A 102 -30.75 -12.87 -12.31
N LEU A 103 -30.23 -12.05 -11.38
CA LEU A 103 -31.01 -11.01 -10.70
C LEU A 103 -31.55 -9.96 -11.70
N SER A 104 -30.77 -9.62 -12.73
CA SER A 104 -31.17 -8.63 -13.73
C SER A 104 -32.29 -9.10 -14.66
N GLY A 105 -32.34 -10.41 -14.93
CA GLY A 105 -33.32 -11.04 -15.84
C GLY A 105 -34.56 -11.62 -15.16
N SER A 106 -34.71 -11.47 -13.85
CA SER A 106 -35.83 -12.02 -13.07
C SER A 106 -36.65 -10.92 -12.39
N THR A 107 -37.74 -11.31 -11.69
CA THR A 107 -38.49 -10.46 -10.76
C THR A 107 -37.97 -10.67 -9.33
N PRO A 108 -36.85 -10.02 -8.94
CA PRO A 108 -36.17 -10.32 -7.69
C PRO A 108 -37.00 -9.94 -6.48
N ASP A 109 -36.88 -10.74 -5.42
CA ASP A 109 -37.38 -10.43 -4.10
C ASP A 109 -36.27 -10.11 -3.10
N ARG A 110 -36.67 -9.90 -1.85
CA ARG A 110 -35.75 -9.62 -0.73
C ARG A 110 -34.66 -10.69 -0.61
N ILE A 111 -35.02 -11.97 -0.75
CA ILE A 111 -34.08 -13.09 -0.63
C ILE A 111 -33.06 -13.04 -1.78
N SER A 112 -33.53 -12.86 -3.01
CA SER A 112 -32.68 -12.75 -4.20
C SER A 112 -31.70 -11.59 -4.11
N PHE A 113 -32.16 -10.42 -3.65
CA PHE A 113 -31.29 -9.26 -3.44
C PHE A 113 -30.26 -9.49 -2.33
N ASN A 114 -30.67 -10.05 -1.18
CA ASN A 114 -29.75 -10.33 -0.07
C ASN A 114 -28.66 -11.32 -0.48
N ALA A 115 -29.03 -12.41 -1.17
CA ALA A 115 -28.08 -13.39 -1.67
C ALA A 115 -27.12 -12.78 -2.73
N ALA A 116 -27.61 -11.90 -3.60
CA ALA A 116 -26.75 -11.20 -4.56
C ALA A 116 -25.79 -10.20 -3.88
N ILE A 117 -26.23 -9.49 -2.84
CA ILE A 117 -25.39 -8.58 -2.03
C ILE A 117 -24.33 -9.39 -1.26
N SER A 118 -24.71 -10.49 -0.61
CA SER A 118 -23.79 -11.42 0.08
C SER A 118 -22.77 -12.06 -0.89
N SER A 119 -23.20 -12.39 -2.11
CA SER A 119 -22.27 -12.89 -3.14
C SER A 119 -21.25 -11.82 -3.53
N CYS A 120 -21.68 -10.56 -3.63
CA CYS A 120 -20.78 -9.42 -3.85
C CYS A 120 -19.84 -9.16 -2.66
N GLU A 121 -20.30 -9.35 -1.43
CA GLU A 121 -19.48 -9.30 -0.21
C GLU A 121 -18.34 -10.33 -0.27
N LYS A 122 -18.66 -11.61 -0.48
CA LYS A 122 -17.69 -12.70 -0.58
C LYS A 122 -16.65 -12.48 -1.69
N ALA A 123 -17.06 -11.81 -2.78
CA ALA A 123 -16.18 -11.43 -3.88
C ALA A 123 -15.40 -10.11 -3.66
N GLY A 124 -15.59 -9.44 -2.53
CA GLY A 124 -14.97 -8.16 -2.19
C GLY A 124 -15.41 -6.98 -3.09
N LYS A 125 -16.61 -7.07 -3.69
CA LYS A 125 -17.19 -6.08 -4.62
C LYS A 125 -18.16 -5.13 -3.91
N TRP A 126 -17.64 -4.32 -2.98
CA TRP A 126 -18.45 -3.37 -2.20
C TRP A 126 -19.27 -2.38 -3.04
N ARG A 127 -18.77 -1.92 -4.20
CA ARG A 127 -19.49 -0.96 -5.06
C ARG A 127 -20.78 -1.53 -5.61
N THR A 128 -20.72 -2.78 -6.08
CA THR A 128 -21.89 -3.45 -6.63
C THR A 128 -22.85 -3.80 -5.50
N ALA A 129 -22.37 -4.24 -4.34
CA ALA A 129 -23.18 -4.47 -3.15
C ALA A 129 -23.98 -3.22 -2.73
N LEU A 130 -23.35 -2.05 -2.63
CA LEU A 130 -24.02 -0.79 -2.30
C LEU A 130 -25.00 -0.34 -3.40
N SER A 131 -24.63 -0.52 -4.67
CA SER A 131 -25.51 -0.22 -5.80
C SER A 131 -26.78 -1.09 -5.77
N LEU A 132 -26.66 -2.38 -5.47
CA LEU A 132 -27.79 -3.28 -5.32
C LEU A 132 -28.69 -2.86 -4.16
N LEU A 133 -28.12 -2.49 -3.01
CA LEU A 133 -28.89 -1.99 -1.87
C LEU A 133 -29.71 -0.74 -2.26
N CYS A 134 -29.11 0.21 -2.99
CA CYS A 134 -29.80 1.40 -3.50
C CYS A 134 -30.86 1.09 -4.57
N GLN A 135 -30.73 0.00 -5.31
CA GLN A 135 -31.70 -0.42 -6.34
C GLN A 135 -32.95 -1.11 -5.75
N MET A 136 -32.89 -1.63 -4.51
CA MET A 136 -34.04 -2.32 -3.90
C MET A 136 -35.31 -1.44 -3.85
N PRO A 137 -35.26 -0.17 -3.37
CA PRO A 137 -36.42 0.72 -3.37
C PRO A 137 -36.91 1.08 -4.79
N GLU A 138 -36.00 1.23 -5.76
CA GLU A 138 -36.35 1.52 -7.15
C GLU A 138 -37.15 0.36 -7.78
N ARG A 139 -36.82 -0.87 -7.41
CA ARG A 139 -37.54 -2.09 -7.81
C ARG A 139 -38.72 -2.44 -6.89
N ARG A 140 -39.12 -1.54 -5.99
CA ARG A 140 -40.21 -1.72 -5.01
C ARG A 140 -40.00 -2.92 -4.06
N VAL A 141 -38.75 -3.29 -3.81
CA VAL A 141 -38.38 -4.32 -2.83
C VAL A 141 -37.95 -3.64 -1.54
N ALA A 142 -38.59 -4.00 -0.41
CA ALA A 142 -38.24 -3.44 0.88
C ALA A 142 -36.84 -3.88 1.33
N GLN A 143 -36.01 -2.92 1.71
CA GLN A 143 -34.72 -3.19 2.35
C GLN A 143 -34.93 -3.77 3.75
N SER A 144 -33.96 -4.53 4.24
CA SER A 144 -34.01 -5.18 5.55
C SER A 144 -32.67 -5.11 6.26
N GLU A 145 -32.65 -5.40 7.56
CA GLU A 145 -31.42 -5.49 8.38
C GLU A 145 -30.37 -6.38 7.70
N ILE A 146 -30.76 -7.56 7.21
CA ILE A 146 -29.87 -8.47 6.46
C ILE A 146 -29.25 -7.81 5.22
N SER A 147 -30.02 -6.99 4.50
CA SER A 147 -29.56 -6.28 3.29
C SER A 147 -28.49 -5.24 3.63
N TYR A 148 -28.67 -4.54 4.75
CA TYR A 148 -27.73 -3.55 5.25
C TYR A 148 -26.48 -4.22 5.84
N ASN A 149 -26.64 -5.28 6.62
CA ASN A 149 -25.56 -6.06 7.21
C ASN A 149 -24.61 -6.60 6.15
N ALA A 150 -25.13 -7.25 5.10
CA ALA A 150 -24.31 -7.72 3.99
C ALA A 150 -23.61 -6.57 3.23
N ALA A 151 -24.24 -5.40 3.14
CA ALA A 151 -23.62 -4.22 2.53
C ALA A 151 -22.51 -3.59 3.40
N ILE A 152 -22.67 -3.58 4.73
CA ILE A 152 -21.64 -3.13 5.68
C ILE A 152 -20.47 -4.12 5.68
N SER A 153 -20.72 -5.42 5.75
CA SER A 153 -19.70 -6.48 5.63
C SER A 153 -18.97 -6.43 4.28
N ALA A 154 -19.66 -6.09 3.18
CA ALA A 154 -19.00 -5.87 1.91
C ALA A 154 -17.99 -4.69 1.98
N CYS A 155 -18.31 -3.63 2.73
CA CYS A 155 -17.39 -2.51 2.97
C CYS A 155 -16.18 -2.93 3.84
N GLU A 156 -16.40 -3.85 4.79
CA GLU A 156 -15.37 -4.43 5.65
C GLU A 156 -14.26 -5.12 4.85
N SER A 157 -14.63 -5.95 3.87
CA SER A 157 -13.69 -6.71 3.02
C SER A 157 -12.59 -5.87 2.34
N ARG A 158 -12.80 -4.57 2.18
CA ARG A 158 -11.87 -3.62 1.55
C ARG A 158 -11.51 -2.44 2.45
N GLY A 159 -11.81 -2.50 3.75
CA GLY A 159 -11.50 -1.44 4.72
C GLY A 159 -12.17 -0.10 4.41
N ARG A 160 -13.35 -0.10 3.76
CA ARG A 160 -14.08 1.12 3.35
C ARG A 160 -14.94 1.66 4.48
N TRP A 161 -14.30 2.02 5.58
CA TRP A 161 -14.93 2.45 6.83
C TRP A 161 -15.91 3.63 6.66
N GLU A 162 -15.56 4.64 5.85
CA GLU A 162 -16.44 5.82 5.62
C GLU A 162 -17.81 5.40 5.08
N LEU A 163 -17.78 4.47 4.12
CA LEU A 163 -19.00 3.97 3.48
C LEU A 163 -19.76 3.06 4.43
N GLY A 164 -19.07 2.16 5.14
CA GLY A 164 -19.68 1.33 6.18
C GLY A 164 -20.43 2.17 7.22
N PHE A 165 -19.81 3.25 7.72
CA PHE A 165 -20.44 4.18 8.66
C PHE A 165 -21.63 4.93 8.04
N THR A 166 -21.53 5.38 6.79
CA THR A 166 -22.68 6.02 6.10
C THR A 166 -23.85 5.06 5.91
N VAL A 167 -23.58 3.78 5.68
CA VAL A 167 -24.61 2.76 5.52
C VAL A 167 -25.26 2.47 6.86
N LEU A 168 -24.47 2.27 7.92
CA LEU A 168 -24.95 2.10 9.30
C LEU A 168 -25.87 3.25 9.73
N THR A 169 -25.43 4.50 9.54
CA THR A 169 -26.23 5.69 9.90
C THR A 169 -27.46 5.89 9.02
N SER A 170 -27.48 5.31 7.81
CA SER A 170 -28.65 5.40 6.94
C SER A 170 -29.76 4.41 7.32
N MET A 171 -29.47 3.33 8.06
CA MET A 171 -30.50 2.42 8.60
C MET A 171 -31.57 3.16 9.41
N SER A 172 -31.17 4.13 10.24
CA SER A 172 -32.09 4.94 11.03
C SER A 172 -33.06 5.76 10.17
N ARG A 173 -32.64 6.21 8.97
CA ARG A 173 -33.51 6.94 8.04
C ARG A 173 -34.63 6.07 7.47
N PHE A 174 -34.39 4.77 7.38
CA PHE A 174 -35.37 3.78 6.92
C PHE A 174 -36.12 3.11 8.07
N ARG A 175 -36.00 3.65 9.31
CA ARG A 175 -36.59 3.10 10.54
C ARG A 175 -36.18 1.65 10.82
N LEU A 176 -34.99 1.26 10.35
CA LEU A 176 -34.35 0.00 10.73
C LEU A 176 -33.45 0.26 11.93
N VAL A 177 -33.47 -0.63 12.92
CA VAL A 177 -32.60 -0.56 14.09
C VAL A 177 -31.35 -1.37 13.78
N PRO A 178 -30.15 -0.76 13.78
CA PRO A 178 -28.92 -1.52 13.64
C PRO A 178 -28.80 -2.55 14.77
N ASP A 179 -28.55 -3.80 14.39
CA ASP A 179 -28.27 -4.89 15.32
C ASP A 179 -26.79 -4.93 15.70
N GLU A 180 -26.45 -5.82 16.62
CA GLU A 180 -25.07 -6.09 17.02
C GLU A 180 -24.15 -6.40 15.83
N PHE A 181 -24.64 -7.19 14.87
CA PHE A 181 -23.88 -7.53 13.67
C PHE A 181 -23.54 -6.29 12.82
N SER A 182 -24.50 -5.36 12.66
CA SER A 182 -24.30 -4.08 11.96
C SER A 182 -23.12 -3.30 12.52
N TYR A 183 -23.06 -3.21 13.86
CA TYR A 183 -22.00 -2.50 14.57
C TYR A 183 -20.66 -3.25 14.49
N ASN A 184 -20.66 -4.57 14.66
CA ASN A 184 -19.47 -5.41 14.54
C ASN A 184 -18.82 -5.25 13.17
N SER A 185 -19.58 -5.41 12.08
CA SER A 185 -19.07 -5.22 10.72
C SER A 185 -18.57 -3.80 10.47
N ALA A 186 -19.21 -2.78 11.06
CA ALA A 186 -18.75 -1.39 10.94
C ALA A 186 -17.43 -1.14 11.70
N ILE A 187 -17.28 -1.69 12.91
CA ILE A 187 -16.03 -1.61 13.70
C ILE A 187 -14.91 -2.36 12.98
N PHE A 188 -15.16 -3.57 12.46
CA PHE A 188 -14.19 -4.31 11.67
C PHE A 188 -13.80 -3.58 10.38
N ALA A 189 -14.74 -2.89 9.72
CA ALA A 189 -14.43 -2.06 8.56
C ALA A 189 -13.51 -0.88 8.93
N CYS A 190 -13.71 -0.28 10.11
CA CYS A 190 -12.79 0.74 10.66
C CYS A 190 -11.42 0.15 10.98
N ALA A 191 -11.36 -1.04 11.58
CA ALA A 191 -10.12 -1.75 11.90
C ALA A 191 -9.30 -2.04 10.63
N LYS A 192 -9.91 -2.66 9.61
CA LYS A 192 -9.28 -2.94 8.30
C LYS A 192 -8.92 -1.65 7.53
N GLY A 193 -9.66 -0.57 7.76
CA GLY A 193 -9.34 0.76 7.23
C GLY A 193 -8.24 1.51 7.98
N GLY A 194 -7.67 0.93 9.04
CA GLY A 194 -6.64 1.56 9.89
C GLY A 194 -7.14 2.75 10.72
N GLN A 195 -8.46 2.90 10.88
CA GLN A 195 -9.07 4.04 11.57
C GLN A 195 -9.59 3.66 12.95
N TRP A 196 -8.66 3.47 13.89
CA TRP A 196 -9.00 3.07 15.26
C TRP A 196 -9.87 4.10 16.00
N GLN A 197 -9.70 5.41 15.75
CA GLN A 197 -10.52 6.43 16.42
C GLN A 197 -12.00 6.32 16.03
N TRP A 198 -12.26 6.00 14.76
CA TRP A 198 -13.62 5.80 14.27
C TRP A 198 -14.22 4.50 14.79
N ALA A 199 -13.42 3.44 14.91
CA ALA A 199 -13.86 2.20 15.56
C ALA A 199 -14.33 2.46 17.00
N LEU A 200 -13.57 3.22 17.79
CA LEU A 200 -13.95 3.58 19.16
C LEU A 200 -15.18 4.49 19.24
N ARG A 201 -15.35 5.41 18.28
CA ARG A 201 -16.57 6.25 18.19
C ARG A 201 -17.81 5.42 17.89
N VAL A 202 -17.70 4.47 16.96
CA VAL A 202 -18.81 3.56 16.63
C VAL A 202 -19.14 2.70 17.85
N PHE A 203 -18.14 2.18 18.55
CA PHE A 203 -18.31 1.41 19.79
C PHE A 203 -19.01 2.23 20.89
N ALA A 204 -18.57 3.47 21.14
CA ALA A 204 -19.21 4.34 22.13
C ALA A 204 -20.70 4.60 21.79
N GLY A 205 -21.02 4.75 20.50
CA GLY A 205 -22.40 4.93 20.02
C GLY A 205 -23.32 3.73 20.26
N ILE A 206 -22.80 2.51 20.45
CA ILE A 206 -23.62 1.31 20.74
C ILE A 206 -24.37 1.50 22.07
N SER A 207 -23.67 2.01 23.08
CA SER A 207 -24.23 2.26 24.41
C SER A 207 -25.37 3.29 24.39
N GLU A 208 -25.28 4.31 23.52
CA GLU A 208 -26.31 5.35 23.37
C GLU A 208 -27.60 4.80 22.77
N VAL A 209 -27.50 3.77 21.91
CA VAL A 209 -28.64 3.15 21.23
C VAL A 209 -29.22 1.96 22.01
N ARG A 210 -28.66 1.65 23.20
CA ARG A 210 -29.07 0.54 24.09
C ARG A 210 -29.04 -0.84 23.42
N VAL A 211 -28.15 -1.04 22.45
CA VAL A 211 -27.83 -2.38 21.92
C VAL A 211 -26.84 -3.04 22.88
N ALA A 212 -27.06 -4.30 23.25
CA ALA A 212 -26.13 -5.02 24.10
C ALA A 212 -24.84 -5.29 23.32
N CYS A 213 -23.69 -4.97 23.91
CA CYS A 213 -22.40 -5.40 23.37
C CYS A 213 -22.15 -6.86 23.75
N ASP A 214 -21.71 -7.68 22.81
CA ASP A 214 -21.07 -8.97 23.06
C ASP A 214 -19.54 -8.87 23.16
N ALA A 215 -18.93 -10.02 23.45
CA ALA A 215 -17.49 -10.19 23.42
C ALA A 215 -16.90 -9.90 22.02
N ILE A 216 -17.62 -10.20 20.93
CA ILE A 216 -17.15 -9.97 19.55
C ILE A 216 -16.99 -8.46 19.30
N THR A 217 -17.94 -7.64 19.76
CA THR A 217 -17.94 -6.18 19.66
C THR A 217 -16.73 -5.58 20.37
N CYS A 218 -16.47 -6.03 21.60
CA CYS A 218 -15.32 -5.60 22.38
C CYS A 218 -14.01 -6.03 21.72
N ASN A 219 -13.93 -7.28 21.25
CA ASN A 219 -12.76 -7.83 20.56
C ASN A 219 -12.46 -7.09 19.26
N ALA A 220 -13.47 -6.71 18.49
CA ALA A 220 -13.34 -5.94 17.27
C ALA A 220 -12.74 -4.54 17.54
N ALA A 221 -13.20 -3.88 18.61
CA ALA A 221 -12.70 -2.56 18.99
C ALA A 221 -11.27 -2.61 19.56
N ILE A 222 -10.93 -3.60 20.39
CA ILE A 222 -9.57 -3.85 20.87
C ILE A 222 -8.65 -4.17 19.68
N SER A 223 -9.10 -4.99 18.74
CA SER A 223 -8.34 -5.32 17.50
C SER A 223 -8.12 -4.09 16.61
N ALA A 224 -9.09 -3.18 16.54
CA ALA A 224 -8.93 -1.91 15.85
C ALA A 224 -7.85 -1.05 16.51
N CYS A 225 -7.82 -0.99 17.84
CA CYS A 225 -6.78 -0.31 18.61
C CYS A 225 -5.39 -0.93 18.37
N ALA A 226 -5.32 -2.26 18.30
CA ALA A 226 -4.10 -2.97 17.92
C ALA A 226 -3.64 -2.56 16.50
N GLY A 227 -4.55 -2.49 15.52
CA GLY A 227 -4.26 -1.96 14.18
C GLY A 227 -3.65 -0.55 14.19
N GLY A 228 -4.08 0.31 15.12
CA GLY A 228 -3.59 1.67 15.32
C GLY A 228 -2.38 1.81 16.25
N ALA A 229 -1.79 0.71 16.72
CA ALA A 229 -0.73 0.69 17.74
C ALA A 229 -1.09 1.45 19.05
N GLN A 230 -2.38 1.55 19.37
CA GLN A 230 -2.88 2.23 20.57
C GLN A 230 -3.09 1.22 21.69
N TRP A 231 -2.07 1.05 22.54
CA TRP A 231 -2.13 0.10 23.64
C TRP A 231 -2.96 0.63 24.82
N GLN A 232 -2.96 1.93 25.13
CA GLN A 232 -3.72 2.45 26.29
C GLN A 232 -5.24 2.23 26.14
N PRO A 233 -5.87 2.62 25.01
CA PRO A 233 -7.30 2.38 24.83
C PRO A 233 -7.63 0.88 24.80
N ALA A 234 -6.77 0.05 24.19
CA ALA A 234 -6.95 -1.39 24.16
C ALA A 234 -6.96 -2.01 25.57
N LEU A 235 -6.05 -1.60 26.45
CA LEU A 235 -5.99 -2.06 27.84
C LEU A 235 -7.18 -1.56 28.67
N HIS A 236 -7.60 -0.30 28.45
CA HIS A 236 -8.78 0.23 29.14
C HIS A 236 -10.02 -0.58 28.77
N MET A 237 -10.26 -0.81 27.48
CA MET A 237 -11.40 -1.61 27.02
C MET A 237 -11.39 -3.03 27.57
N LEU A 238 -10.22 -3.69 27.64
CA LEU A 238 -10.12 -5.03 28.23
C LEU A 238 -10.56 -5.04 29.70
N LYS A 239 -10.22 -3.98 30.46
CA LYS A 239 -10.65 -3.81 31.86
C LYS A 239 -12.13 -3.47 32.00
N ASP A 240 -12.71 -2.83 31.00
CA ASP A 240 -14.13 -2.46 31.01
C ASP A 240 -15.05 -3.66 30.66
N ILE A 241 -14.53 -4.74 30.04
CA ILE A 241 -15.33 -5.94 29.67
C ILE A 241 -16.07 -6.54 30.88
N PRO A 242 -15.41 -6.81 32.04
CA PRO A 242 -16.10 -7.25 33.25
C PRO A 242 -17.17 -6.28 33.76
N GLU A 243 -16.97 -4.96 33.62
CA GLU A 243 -17.95 -3.94 34.03
C GLU A 243 -19.22 -4.00 33.18
N MET A 244 -19.09 -4.42 31.91
CA MET A 244 -20.19 -4.70 31.00
C MET A 244 -20.88 -6.05 31.26
N ARG A 245 -20.52 -6.76 32.34
CA ARG A 245 -20.98 -8.11 32.69
C ARG A 245 -20.62 -9.17 31.64
N LEU A 246 -19.54 -8.95 30.90
CA LEU A 246 -18.96 -9.90 29.96
C LEU A 246 -17.69 -10.51 30.57
N SER A 247 -17.32 -11.71 30.15
CA SER A 247 -16.03 -12.31 30.51
C SER A 247 -15.02 -12.10 29.37
N PRO A 248 -13.85 -11.50 29.63
CA PRO A 248 -12.77 -11.46 28.65
C PRO A 248 -12.45 -12.87 28.17
N ASP A 249 -12.44 -13.05 26.86
CA ASP A 249 -12.07 -14.32 26.27
C ASP A 249 -10.61 -14.29 25.80
N LYS A 250 -10.16 -15.41 25.26
CA LYS A 250 -8.81 -15.56 24.71
C LYS A 250 -8.52 -14.54 23.60
N PHE A 251 -9.52 -14.20 22.78
CA PHE A 251 -9.38 -13.23 21.70
C PHE A 251 -9.21 -11.81 22.25
N SER A 252 -9.90 -11.46 23.34
CA SER A 252 -9.74 -10.17 24.04
C SER A 252 -8.28 -9.97 24.48
N TYR A 253 -7.71 -10.96 25.16
CA TYR A 253 -6.32 -10.90 25.63
C TYR A 253 -5.32 -10.90 24.47
N CYS A 254 -5.47 -11.78 23.47
CA CYS A 254 -4.55 -11.81 22.32
C CYS A 254 -4.63 -10.50 21.50
N ALA A 255 -5.80 -9.86 21.36
CA ALA A 255 -5.93 -8.55 20.70
C ALA A 255 -5.24 -7.43 21.50
N ALA A 256 -5.40 -7.41 22.83
CA ALA A 256 -4.73 -6.45 23.71
C ALA A 256 -3.20 -6.66 23.74
N LEU A 257 -2.74 -7.92 23.72
CA LEU A 257 -1.33 -8.28 23.59
C LEU A 257 -0.76 -7.79 22.26
N SER A 258 -1.48 -7.97 21.14
CA SER A 258 -1.06 -7.43 19.84
C SER A 258 -1.01 -5.89 19.83
N ALA A 259 -1.89 -5.22 20.56
CA ALA A 259 -1.82 -3.77 20.75
C ALA A 259 -0.56 -3.37 21.53
N CYS A 260 -0.21 -4.08 22.60
CA CYS A 260 1.02 -3.86 23.35
C CYS A 260 2.27 -4.15 22.51
N GLU A 261 2.25 -5.22 21.71
CA GLU A 261 3.32 -5.60 20.78
C GLU A 261 3.58 -4.50 19.74
N LYS A 262 2.52 -3.92 19.17
CA LYS A 262 2.64 -2.82 18.20
C LYS A 262 2.97 -1.49 18.87
N GLY A 263 2.52 -1.29 20.10
CA GLY A 263 2.83 -0.14 20.95
C GLY A 263 4.20 -0.21 21.65
N ARG A 264 4.99 -1.27 21.43
CA ARG A 264 6.29 -1.54 22.07
C ARG A 264 6.25 -1.52 23.60
N GLN A 265 5.17 -2.04 24.18
CA GLN A 265 4.94 -2.07 25.63
C GLN A 265 5.10 -3.49 26.19
N TRP A 266 6.33 -3.98 26.29
CA TRP A 266 6.60 -5.36 26.74
C TRP A 266 6.16 -5.61 28.19
N GLN A 267 6.29 -4.63 29.10
CA GLN A 267 5.92 -4.78 30.52
C GLN A 267 4.43 -5.10 30.68
N PHE A 268 3.58 -4.30 30.03
CA PHE A 268 2.13 -4.53 30.02
C PHE A 268 1.76 -5.82 29.28
N SER A 269 2.54 -6.20 28.26
CA SER A 269 2.34 -7.48 27.58
C SER A 269 2.60 -8.67 28.50
N LEU A 270 3.64 -8.61 29.34
CA LEU A 270 3.92 -9.67 30.33
C LEU A 270 2.87 -9.72 31.44
N SER A 271 2.43 -8.55 31.93
CA SER A 271 1.39 -8.49 32.97
C SER A 271 0.06 -9.05 32.46
N LEU A 272 -0.29 -8.78 31.21
CA LEU A 272 -1.48 -9.38 30.59
C LEU A 272 -1.34 -10.89 30.44
N LEU A 273 -0.17 -11.38 30.05
CA LEU A 273 0.06 -12.82 29.91
C LEU A 273 -0.03 -13.53 31.27
N SER A 274 0.48 -12.91 32.35
CA SER A 274 0.35 -13.46 33.69
C SER A 274 -1.09 -13.40 34.20
N GLU A 275 -1.81 -12.31 33.97
CA GLU A 275 -3.24 -12.19 34.30
C GLU A 275 -4.07 -13.26 33.58
N MET A 276 -3.82 -13.48 32.29
CA MET A 276 -4.49 -14.51 31.51
C MET A 276 -4.23 -15.93 32.06
N THR A 277 -3.01 -16.20 32.54
CA THR A 277 -2.70 -17.49 33.18
C THR A 277 -3.41 -17.66 34.52
N GLN A 278 -3.62 -16.57 35.26
CA GLN A 278 -4.35 -16.59 36.54
C GLN A 278 -5.85 -16.82 36.34
N THR A 279 -6.43 -16.31 35.25
CA THR A 279 -7.85 -16.52 34.91
C THR A 279 -8.15 -17.93 34.36
N ARG A 280 -7.18 -18.86 34.42
CA ARG A 280 -7.25 -20.23 33.88
C ARG A 280 -7.55 -20.31 32.38
N LEU A 281 -7.41 -19.21 31.65
CA LEU A 281 -7.42 -19.22 30.19
C LEU A 281 -6.06 -19.75 29.73
N SER A 282 -6.03 -20.89 29.05
CA SER A 282 -4.78 -21.44 28.52
C SER A 282 -4.17 -20.46 27.52
N GLY A 283 -2.98 -19.95 27.84
CA GLY A 283 -2.05 -19.28 26.92
C GLY A 283 -2.08 -19.93 25.55
N ASP A 284 -2.50 -19.21 24.50
CA ASP A 284 -2.25 -19.69 23.15
C ASP A 284 -0.80 -19.47 22.77
N GLU A 285 -0.38 -20.26 21.79
CA GLU A 285 0.81 -20.02 20.98
C GLU A 285 0.87 -18.53 20.53
N LEU A 286 -0.24 -18.00 20.03
CA LEU A 286 -0.36 -16.62 19.55
C LEU A 286 -0.10 -15.56 20.64
N CYS A 287 -0.61 -15.77 21.85
CA CYS A 287 -0.47 -14.82 22.95
C CYS A 287 0.99 -14.80 23.47
N HIS A 288 1.67 -15.96 23.55
CA HIS A 288 3.11 -16.02 23.88
C HIS A 288 3.96 -15.42 22.75
N GLY A 289 3.63 -15.70 21.49
CA GLY A 289 4.31 -15.12 20.32
C GLY A 289 4.23 -13.59 20.29
N ALA A 290 3.06 -13.01 20.61
CA ALA A 290 2.90 -11.56 20.72
C ALA A 290 3.73 -10.97 21.86
N ALA A 291 3.82 -11.64 23.02
CA ALA A 291 4.65 -11.18 24.14
C ALA A 291 6.16 -11.28 23.82
N ILE A 292 6.59 -12.36 23.18
CA ILE A 292 7.98 -12.55 22.71
C ILE A 292 8.33 -11.46 21.68
N SER A 293 7.44 -11.19 20.71
CA SER A 293 7.59 -10.11 19.72
C SER A 293 7.64 -8.72 20.37
N ALA A 294 6.82 -8.46 21.39
CA ALA A 294 6.89 -7.21 22.15
C ALA A 294 8.26 -7.03 22.83
N CYS A 295 8.83 -8.11 23.38
CA CYS A 295 10.17 -8.12 23.97
C CYS A 295 11.28 -7.91 22.93
N GLU A 296 11.16 -8.53 21.74
CA GLU A 296 12.08 -8.34 20.62
C GLU A 296 12.14 -6.86 20.20
N LYS A 297 10.99 -6.22 20.02
CA LYS A 297 10.92 -4.81 19.60
C LYS A 297 11.46 -3.80 20.61
N ASP A 298 11.57 -4.17 21.89
CA ASP A 298 12.19 -3.35 22.95
C ASP A 298 13.63 -3.80 23.28
N GLY A 299 14.17 -4.80 22.56
CA GLY A 299 15.54 -5.32 22.77
C GLY A 299 15.72 -6.16 24.05
N ARG A 300 14.63 -6.64 24.67
CA ARG A 300 14.65 -7.44 25.91
C ARG A 300 14.78 -8.94 25.60
N TRP A 301 15.89 -9.33 25.00
CA TRP A 301 16.11 -10.70 24.55
C TRP A 301 16.14 -11.74 25.69
N GLN A 302 16.62 -11.40 26.89
CA GLN A 302 16.68 -12.34 28.03
C GLN A 302 15.28 -12.81 28.42
N VAL A 303 14.35 -11.86 28.46
CA VAL A 303 12.95 -12.14 28.77
C VAL A 303 12.32 -12.97 27.65
N ALA A 304 12.58 -12.64 26.39
CA ALA A 304 12.09 -13.39 25.23
C ALA A 304 12.55 -14.87 25.26
N VAL A 305 13.83 -15.12 25.56
CA VAL A 305 14.37 -16.49 25.74
C VAL A 305 13.71 -17.20 26.91
N SER A 306 13.51 -16.51 28.05
CA SER A 306 12.86 -17.10 29.23
C SER A 306 11.41 -17.51 28.96
N LEU A 307 10.65 -16.70 28.20
CA LEU A 307 9.28 -17.01 27.82
C LEU A 307 9.22 -18.24 26.91
N LEU A 308 10.14 -18.33 25.94
CA LEU A 308 10.22 -19.49 25.06
C LEU A 308 10.54 -20.78 25.83
N HIS A 309 11.42 -20.72 26.83
CA HIS A 309 11.77 -21.86 27.68
C HIS A 309 10.63 -22.30 28.61
N GLN A 310 9.75 -21.38 29.02
CA GLN A 310 8.57 -21.69 29.85
C GLN A 310 7.45 -22.41 29.07
N MET A 311 7.43 -22.32 27.73
CA MET A 311 6.35 -22.91 26.92
C MET A 311 6.30 -24.45 26.99
N PRO A 312 7.41 -25.20 26.79
CA PRO A 312 7.39 -26.67 26.91
C PRO A 312 7.00 -27.15 28.30
N GLN A 313 7.41 -26.42 29.35
CA GLN A 313 7.04 -26.73 30.74
C GLN A 313 5.53 -26.66 31.00
N ARG A 314 4.81 -25.92 30.15
CA ARG A 314 3.35 -25.76 30.17
C ARG A 314 2.64 -26.60 29.09
N SER A 315 3.33 -27.63 28.57
CA SER A 315 2.82 -28.50 27.51
C SER A 315 2.47 -27.79 26.20
N MET A 316 3.05 -26.60 25.95
CA MET A 316 2.92 -25.88 24.68
C MET A 316 4.17 -26.11 23.83
N LYS A 317 3.98 -26.40 22.54
CA LYS A 317 5.09 -26.52 21.59
C LYS A 317 5.38 -25.15 20.98
N PRO A 318 6.59 -24.58 21.14
CA PRO A 318 6.95 -23.34 20.46
C PRO A 318 7.02 -23.57 18.94
N SER A 319 6.47 -22.66 18.16
CA SER A 319 6.59 -22.72 16.70
C SER A 319 7.91 -22.15 16.19
N ALA A 320 8.30 -22.54 14.98
CA ALA A 320 9.47 -22.01 14.29
C ALA A 320 9.46 -20.47 14.23
N ILE A 321 8.28 -19.85 14.07
CA ILE A 321 8.11 -18.39 14.06
C ILE A 321 8.63 -17.77 15.36
N MET A 322 8.39 -18.39 16.52
CA MET A 322 8.88 -17.85 17.79
C MET A 322 10.39 -17.97 17.92
N TYR A 323 10.97 -19.09 17.49
CA TYR A 323 12.42 -19.25 17.42
C TYR A 323 13.05 -18.16 16.55
N ASN A 324 12.43 -17.83 15.41
CA ASN A 324 12.89 -16.76 14.53
C ASN A 324 12.84 -15.38 15.19
N VAL A 325 11.76 -15.08 15.90
CA VAL A 325 11.63 -13.79 16.62
C VAL A 325 12.68 -13.67 17.72
N VAL A 326 12.91 -14.73 18.50
CA VAL A 326 13.96 -14.73 19.54
C VAL A 326 15.35 -14.64 18.91
N SER A 327 15.64 -15.37 17.83
CA SER A 327 16.92 -15.29 17.11
C SER A 327 17.18 -13.88 16.56
N SER A 328 16.16 -13.21 16.03
CA SER A 328 16.28 -11.81 15.59
C SER A 328 16.54 -10.85 16.77
N ALA A 329 15.90 -11.07 17.93
CA ALA A 329 16.19 -10.32 19.15
C ALA A 329 17.64 -10.52 19.62
N LEU A 330 18.18 -11.75 19.51
CA LEU A 330 19.57 -12.06 19.86
C LEU A 330 20.57 -11.43 18.87
N GLU A 331 20.25 -11.43 17.58
CA GLU A 331 21.06 -10.79 16.54
C GLU A 331 21.14 -9.26 16.72
N THR A 332 20.03 -8.62 17.10
CA THR A 332 20.01 -7.18 17.40
C THR A 332 20.78 -6.86 18.68
N ALA A 333 20.74 -7.73 19.67
CA ALA A 333 21.54 -7.61 20.90
C ALA A 333 23.02 -7.99 20.74
N GLY A 334 23.39 -8.69 19.65
CA GLY A 334 24.76 -9.15 19.40
C GLY A 334 25.20 -10.34 20.27
N VAL A 335 24.26 -11.07 20.88
CA VAL A 335 24.55 -12.17 21.81
C VAL A 335 24.53 -13.51 21.07
N TRP A 336 25.65 -13.84 20.42
CA TRP A 336 25.76 -15.02 19.56
C TRP A 336 25.72 -16.36 20.31
N GLU A 337 26.26 -16.44 21.52
CA GLU A 337 26.28 -17.66 22.35
C GLU A 337 24.86 -18.15 22.65
N ALA A 338 23.99 -17.22 23.07
CA ALA A 338 22.58 -17.51 23.30
C ALA A 338 21.85 -17.92 22.01
N SER A 339 22.27 -17.40 20.85
CA SER A 339 21.69 -17.78 19.54
C SER A 339 22.07 -19.21 19.15
N LEU A 340 23.31 -19.63 19.43
CA LEU A 340 23.74 -21.01 19.22
C LEU A 340 23.07 -21.97 20.22
N ALA A 341 22.92 -21.57 21.48
CA ALA A 341 22.17 -22.35 22.46
C ALA A 341 20.69 -22.52 22.03
N LEU A 342 20.09 -21.46 21.47
CA LEU A 342 18.74 -21.50 20.92
C LEU A 342 18.65 -22.47 19.72
N LEU A 343 19.63 -22.45 18.82
CA LEU A 343 19.73 -23.41 17.71
C LEU A 343 19.80 -24.86 18.23
N GLY A 344 20.64 -25.11 19.23
CA GLY A 344 20.74 -26.43 19.86
C GLY A 344 19.40 -26.90 20.44
N ASN A 345 18.67 -26.03 21.13
CA ASN A 345 17.33 -26.35 21.66
C ASN A 345 16.33 -26.66 20.53
N MET A 346 16.34 -25.88 19.46
CA MET A 346 15.50 -26.10 18.28
C MET A 346 15.76 -27.48 17.66
N LEU A 347 17.03 -27.85 17.49
CA LEU A 347 17.43 -29.16 16.94
C LEU A 347 17.06 -30.32 17.87
N VAL A 348 17.19 -30.16 19.19
CA VAL A 348 16.74 -31.17 20.19
C VAL A 348 15.23 -31.41 20.10
N GLN A 349 14.45 -30.37 19.80
CA GLN A 349 13.01 -30.48 19.55
C GLN A 349 12.67 -31.05 18.16
N ARG A 350 13.67 -31.49 17.38
CA ARG A 350 13.53 -32.00 16.00
C ARG A 350 12.91 -30.97 15.04
N LEU A 351 13.11 -29.68 15.33
CA LEU A 351 12.73 -28.59 14.43
C LEU A 351 13.95 -28.22 13.60
N ILE A 352 13.76 -28.13 12.28
CA ILE A 352 14.82 -27.74 11.35
C ILE A 352 14.82 -26.21 11.25
N PRO A 353 15.96 -25.53 11.46
CA PRO A 353 16.04 -24.09 11.33
C PRO A 353 15.75 -23.67 9.90
N ASP A 354 14.83 -22.72 9.73
CA ASP A 354 14.61 -22.11 8.43
C ASP A 354 15.72 -21.10 8.11
N ALA A 355 15.70 -20.58 6.88
CA ALA A 355 16.69 -19.63 6.42
C ALA A 355 16.74 -18.32 7.23
N LEU A 356 15.60 -17.89 7.82
CA LEU A 356 15.53 -16.68 8.62
C LEU A 356 16.21 -16.87 9.98
N PHE A 357 15.99 -18.02 10.62
CA PHE A 357 16.67 -18.41 11.86
C PHE A 357 18.18 -18.52 11.62
N ALA A 358 18.56 -19.28 10.59
CA ALA A 358 19.95 -19.52 10.22
C ALA A 358 20.67 -18.20 9.91
N GLY A 359 20.04 -17.34 9.11
CA GLY A 359 20.58 -16.02 8.78
C GLY A 359 20.69 -15.09 9.98
N SER A 360 19.70 -15.08 10.89
CA SER A 360 19.77 -14.26 12.11
C SER A 360 20.91 -14.73 13.03
N THR A 361 21.09 -16.04 13.19
CA THR A 361 22.20 -16.63 13.97
C THR A 361 23.56 -16.35 13.33
N ALA A 362 23.68 -16.52 12.01
CA ALA A 362 24.88 -16.18 11.25
C ALA A 362 25.18 -14.67 11.32
N GLY A 363 24.16 -13.82 11.29
CA GLY A 363 24.29 -12.37 11.46
C GLY A 363 24.81 -12.00 12.85
N ALA A 364 24.42 -12.71 13.91
CA ALA A 364 24.94 -12.53 15.26
C ALA A 364 26.42 -12.92 15.34
N LEU A 365 26.80 -14.07 14.77
CA LEU A 365 28.20 -14.53 14.69
C LEU A 365 29.09 -13.57 13.91
N ARG A 366 28.61 -13.09 12.75
CA ARG A 366 29.35 -12.13 11.91
C ARG A 366 29.67 -10.84 12.65
N LYS A 367 28.74 -10.34 13.49
CA LYS A 367 28.93 -9.10 14.26
C LYS A 367 29.92 -9.27 15.41
N ALA A 368 29.96 -10.45 16.03
CA ALA A 368 30.68 -10.65 17.29
C ALA A 368 32.00 -11.42 17.16
N VAL A 369 32.11 -12.31 16.16
CA VAL A 369 33.25 -13.21 15.98
C VAL A 369 33.95 -12.93 14.64
N SER A 370 33.41 -13.43 13.54
CA SER A 370 33.95 -13.23 12.18
C SER A 370 32.93 -13.61 11.12
N GLU A 371 33.15 -13.15 9.88
CA GLU A 371 32.33 -13.56 8.74
C GLU A 371 32.53 -15.04 8.38
N GLU A 372 33.76 -15.58 8.51
CA GLU A 372 34.04 -16.99 8.26
C GLU A 372 33.28 -17.92 9.21
N SER A 373 33.24 -17.59 10.52
CA SER A 373 32.48 -18.38 11.49
C SER A 373 30.98 -18.39 11.18
N ALA A 374 30.45 -17.34 10.56
CA ALA A 374 29.07 -17.30 10.10
C ALA A 374 28.85 -18.25 8.91
N TYR A 375 29.78 -18.31 7.96
CA TYR A 375 29.73 -19.27 6.87
C TYR A 375 29.92 -20.72 7.33
N ASP A 376 30.83 -21.00 8.27
CA ASP A 376 31.03 -22.33 8.83
C ASP A 376 29.73 -22.89 9.42
N LEU A 377 28.98 -22.05 10.16
CA LEU A 377 27.65 -22.41 10.66
C LEU A 377 26.69 -22.72 9.52
N LEU A 378 26.63 -21.85 8.50
CA LEU A 378 25.72 -22.07 7.37
C LEU A 378 26.07 -23.36 6.62
N VAL A 379 27.35 -23.70 6.46
CA VAL A 379 27.78 -24.95 5.80
C VAL A 379 27.29 -26.17 6.58
N GLN A 380 27.36 -26.15 7.91
CA GLN A 380 26.80 -27.22 8.74
C GLN A 380 25.28 -27.33 8.58
N LEU A 381 24.56 -26.20 8.55
CA LEU A 381 23.11 -26.19 8.34
C LEU A 381 22.72 -26.62 6.92
N LEU A 382 23.55 -26.32 5.92
CA LEU A 382 23.33 -26.75 4.54
C LEU A 382 23.33 -28.28 4.44
N GLN A 383 24.23 -28.96 5.15
CA GLN A 383 24.23 -30.43 5.19
C GLN A 383 22.91 -30.99 5.75
N LEU A 384 22.33 -30.32 6.76
CA LEU A 384 21.02 -30.69 7.31
C LEU A 384 19.89 -30.46 6.29
N TRP A 385 19.91 -29.34 5.56
CA TRP A 385 18.91 -29.04 4.54
C TRP A 385 19.00 -29.99 3.34
N ILE A 386 20.21 -30.31 2.88
CA ILE A 386 20.43 -31.30 1.80
C ILE A 386 19.91 -32.68 2.22
N ALA A 387 20.18 -33.09 3.47
CA ALA A 387 19.68 -34.38 3.98
C ALA A 387 18.15 -34.45 4.03
N GLN A 388 17.47 -33.30 4.17
CA GLN A 388 16.02 -33.20 4.13
C GLN A 388 15.46 -33.17 2.69
N ASP A 389 16.21 -32.60 1.74
CA ASP A 389 15.78 -32.39 0.35
C ASP A 389 15.79 -33.68 -0.49
N ARG A 390 16.39 -34.78 0.00
CA ARG A 390 16.44 -36.05 -0.73
C ARG A 390 15.05 -36.71 -0.80
N PRO A 391 14.43 -36.83 -1.99
CA PRO A 391 13.39 -37.84 -2.22
C PRO A 391 14.06 -39.21 -2.33
N GLU A 392 13.38 -40.28 -1.91
CA GLU A 392 13.78 -41.64 -2.27
C GLU A 392 13.87 -41.76 -3.80
N ALA A 393 15.09 -42.00 -4.30
CA ALA A 393 15.46 -42.44 -5.65
C ALA A 393 14.82 -41.70 -6.85
N GLN A 394 15.60 -40.84 -7.50
CA GLN A 394 15.69 -40.84 -8.97
C GLN A 394 17.07 -40.35 -9.41
N GLU A 395 17.63 -41.08 -10.37
CA GLU A 395 19.03 -41.16 -10.77
C GLU A 395 19.61 -39.87 -11.38
N GLU A 396 20.93 -39.85 -11.34
CA GLU A 396 21.88 -38.84 -11.76
C GLU A 396 21.66 -38.31 -13.18
N GLY A 397 21.73 -36.99 -13.33
CA GLY A 397 22.06 -36.34 -14.60
C GLY A 397 23.29 -35.47 -14.39
N GLU A 398 24.40 -35.85 -15.02
CA GLU A 398 25.67 -35.12 -15.00
C GLU A 398 25.52 -33.70 -15.59
N PRO A 399 26.27 -32.70 -15.10
CA PRO A 399 26.30 -31.39 -15.75
C PRO A 399 27.22 -31.44 -16.98
N GLU A 400 26.64 -31.37 -18.17
CA GLU A 400 27.39 -31.09 -19.41
C GLU A 400 27.88 -29.63 -19.39
N GLU A 401 29.20 -29.46 -19.46
CA GLU A 401 29.83 -28.22 -19.91
C GLU A 401 29.66 -28.11 -21.43
N GLU A 402 29.04 -27.04 -21.96
CA GLU A 402 29.51 -26.44 -23.22
C GLU A 402 28.97 -25.02 -23.53
N ASN A 403 29.96 -24.18 -23.86
CA ASN A 403 30.05 -22.90 -24.56
C ASN A 403 28.81 -22.19 -25.19
N GLY A 404 28.68 -20.91 -24.80
CA GLY A 404 28.95 -19.74 -25.66
C GLY A 404 27.89 -19.30 -26.68
N TYR A 405 27.28 -18.13 -26.49
CA TYR A 405 26.65 -17.37 -27.60
C TYR A 405 26.59 -15.84 -27.38
N LEU A 406 26.53 -15.16 -28.53
CA LEU A 406 26.93 -13.79 -28.91
C LEU A 406 26.17 -12.59 -28.29
N PRO A 407 26.77 -11.37 -28.29
CA PRO A 407 26.12 -10.14 -27.88
C PRO A 407 25.26 -9.57 -29.01
N GLY A 408 23.94 -9.62 -28.85
CA GLY A 408 22.95 -8.95 -29.72
C GLY A 408 22.24 -7.83 -28.98
N SER A 409 22.20 -6.66 -29.60
CA SER A 409 21.64 -5.40 -29.11
C SER A 409 20.12 -5.40 -28.98
N SER A 410 19.63 -5.36 -27.73
CA SER A 410 18.33 -4.88 -27.21
C SER A 410 18.26 -5.39 -25.75
N GLU A 411 18.01 -4.55 -24.74
CA GLU A 411 18.14 -4.91 -23.31
C GLU A 411 17.11 -5.96 -22.85
N HIS A 412 17.35 -7.23 -23.18
CA HIS A 412 16.56 -8.38 -22.75
C HIS A 412 17.12 -9.03 -21.48
N VAL A 413 16.28 -9.78 -20.78
CA VAL A 413 16.69 -10.60 -19.64
C VAL A 413 17.65 -11.69 -20.13
N ARG A 414 18.80 -11.82 -19.45
CA ARG A 414 19.86 -12.79 -19.77
C ARG A 414 20.55 -13.32 -18.52
N ILE A 415 21.19 -14.46 -18.63
CA ILE A 415 22.03 -15.03 -17.57
C ILE A 415 23.39 -14.31 -17.59
N LEU A 416 23.85 -13.88 -16.42
CA LEU A 416 25.14 -13.21 -16.21
C LEU A 416 26.21 -14.16 -15.67
N GLY A 417 25.80 -15.23 -14.98
CA GLY A 417 26.68 -16.25 -14.45
C GLY A 417 25.90 -17.33 -13.72
N THR A 418 26.47 -18.53 -13.67
CA THR A 418 25.92 -19.70 -12.98
C THR A 418 26.97 -20.27 -12.03
N ALA A 419 26.53 -20.80 -10.91
CA ALA A 419 27.34 -21.58 -9.97
C ALA A 419 26.43 -22.60 -9.27
N PRO A 420 26.99 -23.60 -8.57
CA PRO A 420 26.21 -24.57 -7.81
C PRO A 420 25.14 -23.90 -6.93
N GLY A 421 23.87 -24.21 -7.19
CA GLY A 421 22.72 -23.67 -6.44
C GLY A 421 22.32 -22.21 -6.73
N VAL A 422 23.03 -21.47 -7.58
CA VAL A 422 22.75 -20.04 -7.86
C VAL A 422 22.89 -19.65 -9.33
N ILE A 423 21.94 -18.84 -9.81
CA ILE A 423 22.00 -18.18 -11.11
C ILE A 423 21.92 -16.67 -10.90
N ALA A 424 22.85 -15.92 -11.49
CA ALA A 424 22.75 -14.47 -11.60
C ALA A 424 22.11 -14.08 -12.94
N ILE A 425 21.04 -13.28 -12.87
CA ILE A 425 20.33 -12.79 -14.06
C ILE A 425 20.44 -11.27 -14.17
N PHE A 426 20.47 -10.77 -15.41
CA PHE A 426 20.30 -9.35 -15.69
C PHE A 426 18.82 -9.02 -15.76
N LYS A 427 18.38 -8.13 -14.87
CA LYS A 427 17.03 -7.57 -14.90
C LYS A 427 17.07 -6.18 -15.57
N PRO A 428 16.36 -5.96 -16.69
CA PRO A 428 16.19 -4.63 -17.28
C PRO A 428 15.19 -3.77 -16.49
N THR A 429 15.20 -2.47 -16.74
CA THR A 429 14.18 -1.56 -16.16
C THR A 429 12.78 -1.87 -16.69
N GLY A 430 11.76 -1.60 -15.88
CA GLY A 430 10.38 -1.72 -16.34
C GLY A 430 9.80 -3.14 -16.29
N VAL A 431 10.60 -4.12 -15.86
CA VAL A 431 10.19 -5.53 -15.72
C VAL A 431 10.17 -5.90 -14.24
N THR A 432 9.19 -6.67 -13.79
CA THR A 432 9.20 -7.18 -12.40
C THR A 432 10.23 -8.30 -12.25
N THR A 433 10.79 -8.50 -11.05
CA THR A 433 11.72 -9.63 -10.85
C THR A 433 11.06 -10.98 -11.13
N ALA A 434 9.77 -11.13 -10.82
CA ALA A 434 9.02 -12.35 -11.14
C ALA A 434 8.95 -12.61 -12.65
N THR A 435 8.63 -11.59 -13.44
CA THR A 435 8.59 -11.69 -14.91
C THR A 435 9.97 -12.04 -15.48
N ALA A 436 11.04 -11.41 -14.97
CA ALA A 436 12.40 -11.71 -15.42
C ALA A 436 12.80 -13.16 -15.12
N VAL A 437 12.50 -13.67 -13.92
CA VAL A 437 12.78 -15.07 -13.57
C VAL A 437 11.93 -16.04 -14.39
N GLY A 438 10.67 -15.71 -14.68
CA GLY A 438 9.83 -16.51 -15.58
C GLY A 438 10.42 -16.62 -17.00
N GLN A 439 10.94 -15.51 -17.54
CA GLN A 439 11.61 -15.50 -18.85
C GLN A 439 12.87 -16.39 -18.86
N VAL A 440 13.71 -16.30 -17.83
CA VAL A 440 14.91 -17.17 -17.71
C VAL A 440 14.51 -18.63 -17.52
N SER A 441 13.48 -18.89 -16.73
CA SER A 441 12.97 -20.25 -16.54
C SER A 441 12.48 -20.87 -17.85
N GLN A 442 11.86 -20.08 -18.74
CA GLN A 442 11.46 -20.56 -20.07
C GLN A 442 12.67 -20.78 -20.99
N GLN A 443 13.66 -19.88 -20.95
CA GLN A 443 14.91 -20.02 -21.71
C GLN A 443 15.66 -21.31 -21.35
N LEU A 444 15.64 -21.73 -20.08
CA LEU A 444 16.33 -22.94 -19.61
C LEU A 444 15.62 -24.25 -20.00
N VAL A 445 14.29 -24.24 -20.17
CA VAL A 445 13.50 -25.46 -20.43
C VAL A 445 13.20 -25.66 -21.92
N GLY A 446 13.40 -24.65 -22.75
CA GLY A 446 13.27 -24.77 -24.21
C GLY A 446 11.84 -24.88 -24.76
N GLU A 447 10.80 -24.70 -23.93
CA GLU A 447 9.40 -24.83 -24.35
C GLU A 447 8.73 -23.50 -24.72
N THR A 448 8.04 -23.48 -25.87
CA THR A 448 7.17 -22.41 -26.36
C THR A 448 5.76 -22.52 -25.76
N ALA A 449 5.61 -22.28 -24.45
CA ALA A 449 4.30 -22.24 -23.79
C ALA A 449 3.93 -20.80 -23.38
N GLU A 450 2.89 -20.23 -24.01
CA GLU A 450 2.32 -18.90 -23.77
C GLU A 450 1.55 -18.80 -22.43
N SER A 451 2.19 -19.12 -21.30
CA SER A 451 1.61 -18.89 -19.97
C SER A 451 2.59 -18.15 -19.06
N GLU A 452 2.27 -16.88 -18.76
CA GLU A 452 3.07 -15.95 -17.93
C GLU A 452 3.21 -16.38 -16.45
N LEU A 453 2.64 -17.53 -16.03
CA LEU A 453 2.54 -17.92 -14.62
C LEU A 453 3.28 -19.20 -14.23
N TYR A 454 4.00 -19.87 -15.14
CA TYR A 454 4.65 -21.15 -14.85
C TYR A 454 6.18 -20.99 -14.70
N ASN A 455 6.76 -21.60 -13.67
CA ASN A 455 8.21 -21.60 -13.37
C ASN A 455 8.76 -23.03 -13.58
N PRO A 456 8.87 -23.50 -14.83
CA PRO A 456 9.17 -24.91 -15.14
C PRO A 456 10.59 -25.34 -14.74
N ALA A 457 11.55 -24.41 -14.66
CA ALA A 457 12.93 -24.71 -14.25
C ALA A 457 13.10 -24.75 -12.73
N GLY A 458 12.02 -24.53 -11.96
CA GLY A 458 12.07 -24.50 -10.50
C GLY A 458 13.05 -23.45 -9.98
N LEU A 459 12.94 -22.18 -10.41
CA LEU A 459 13.81 -21.10 -9.94
C LEU A 459 13.19 -20.33 -8.77
N PHE A 460 13.90 -20.16 -7.65
CA PHE A 460 13.36 -19.45 -6.49
C PHE A 460 13.96 -18.05 -6.31
N ILE A 461 13.08 -17.05 -6.16
CA ILE A 461 13.46 -15.64 -6.05
C ILE A 461 13.89 -15.33 -4.60
N VAL A 462 15.21 -15.22 -4.39
CA VAL A 462 15.79 -14.93 -3.08
C VAL A 462 15.95 -13.43 -2.80
N SER A 463 16.11 -12.62 -3.84
CA SER A 463 16.23 -11.16 -3.76
C SER A 463 15.42 -10.50 -4.87
N ARG A 464 14.96 -9.27 -4.63
CA ARG A 464 14.17 -8.50 -5.60
C ARG A 464 14.84 -7.16 -5.87
N LEU A 465 14.81 -6.75 -7.12
CA LEU A 465 15.09 -5.38 -7.54
C LEU A 465 13.76 -4.68 -7.81
N ASP A 466 13.66 -3.40 -7.45
CA ASP A 466 12.45 -2.63 -7.71
C ASP A 466 12.14 -2.58 -9.22
N HIS A 467 10.88 -2.41 -9.58
CA HIS A 467 10.44 -2.34 -10.99
C HIS A 467 11.28 -1.36 -11.87
N PRO A 468 11.64 -0.14 -11.43
CA PRO A 468 12.47 0.77 -12.22
C PRO A 468 13.99 0.54 -12.10
N THR A 469 14.45 -0.39 -11.25
CA THR A 469 15.89 -0.63 -11.04
C THR A 469 16.39 -1.74 -11.95
N SER A 470 17.48 -1.50 -12.69
CA SER A 470 18.13 -2.52 -13.52
C SER A 470 19.35 -3.13 -12.83
N GLY A 471 19.83 -4.28 -13.29
CA GLY A 471 21.11 -4.87 -12.88
C GLY A 471 21.04 -6.33 -12.45
N VAL A 472 22.05 -6.77 -11.70
CA VAL A 472 22.23 -8.15 -11.26
C VAL A 472 21.15 -8.55 -10.25
N CYS A 473 20.51 -9.70 -10.46
CA CYS A 473 19.60 -10.32 -9.51
C CYS A 473 19.95 -11.81 -9.34
N PRO A 474 20.32 -12.27 -8.13
CA PRO A 474 20.60 -13.68 -7.89
C PRO A 474 19.30 -14.44 -7.64
N VAL A 475 19.27 -15.68 -8.12
CA VAL A 475 18.12 -16.59 -8.10
C VAL A 475 18.64 -17.94 -7.64
N ALA A 476 17.92 -18.61 -6.73
CA ALA A 476 18.26 -19.95 -6.29
C ALA A 476 17.78 -20.99 -7.30
N LEU A 477 18.59 -22.03 -7.51
CA LEU A 477 18.16 -23.25 -8.18
C LEU A 477 17.29 -24.09 -7.23
N GLY A 478 16.09 -24.46 -7.65
CA GLY A 478 15.13 -25.22 -6.84
C GLY A 478 13.92 -24.39 -6.36
N VAL A 479 12.91 -25.09 -5.86
CA VAL A 479 11.65 -24.50 -5.38
C VAL A 479 11.77 -23.90 -3.98
N ALA A 480 10.71 -23.25 -3.51
CA ALA A 480 10.65 -22.76 -2.13
C ALA A 480 10.87 -23.93 -1.15
N GLY A 481 11.89 -23.80 -0.30
CA GLY A 481 12.26 -24.84 0.68
C GLY A 481 13.44 -25.72 0.27
N SER A 482 13.95 -25.60 -0.96
CA SER A 482 15.15 -26.33 -1.37
C SER A 482 16.38 -25.89 -0.56
N ALA A 483 17.39 -26.75 -0.46
CA ALA A 483 18.62 -26.45 0.26
C ALA A 483 19.32 -25.19 -0.28
N ALA A 484 19.35 -25.02 -1.61
CA ALA A 484 19.91 -23.83 -2.25
C ALA A 484 19.09 -22.55 -2.00
N ALA A 485 17.75 -22.66 -1.95
CA ALA A 485 16.88 -21.54 -1.59
C ALA A 485 17.14 -21.09 -0.14
N TYR A 486 17.22 -22.04 0.80
CA TYR A 486 17.52 -21.74 2.20
C TYR A 486 18.92 -21.17 2.40
N TRP A 487 19.92 -21.75 1.74
CA TRP A 487 21.29 -21.26 1.74
C TRP A 487 21.39 -19.79 1.35
N LEU A 488 20.85 -19.43 0.19
CA LEU A 488 20.90 -18.06 -0.31
C LEU A 488 20.05 -17.12 0.56
N GLN A 489 18.85 -17.53 0.97
CA GLN A 489 18.01 -16.74 1.87
C GLN A 489 18.71 -16.45 3.21
N ALA A 490 19.43 -17.44 3.77
CA ALA A 490 20.15 -17.30 5.02
C ALA A 490 21.32 -16.31 4.89
N GLN A 491 22.05 -16.32 3.78
CA GLN A 491 23.08 -15.32 3.50
C GLN A 491 22.50 -13.89 3.42
N PHE A 492 21.34 -13.71 2.77
CA PHE A 492 20.65 -12.42 2.74
C PHE A 492 20.17 -11.97 4.12
N ALA A 493 19.58 -12.88 4.90
CA ALA A 493 19.12 -12.61 6.26
C ALA A 493 20.28 -12.26 7.21
N GLY A 494 21.42 -12.96 7.09
CA GLY A 494 22.65 -12.68 7.84
C GLY A 494 23.45 -11.47 7.33
N ARG A 495 23.01 -10.82 6.25
CA ARG A 495 23.69 -9.73 5.53
C ARG A 495 25.16 -10.07 5.18
N LEU A 496 25.37 -11.30 4.74
CA LEU A 496 26.64 -11.81 4.22
C LEU A 496 26.81 -11.48 2.72
N VAL A 497 25.70 -11.19 2.03
CA VAL A 497 25.72 -10.79 0.61
C VAL A 497 26.11 -9.32 0.47
N ARG A 498 27.18 -9.07 -0.30
CA ARG A 498 27.59 -7.71 -0.70
C ARG A 498 26.91 -7.33 -2.01
N LYS A 499 26.44 -6.09 -2.10
CA LYS A 499 25.81 -5.53 -3.30
C LYS A 499 26.36 -4.15 -3.57
N GLU A 500 26.67 -3.87 -4.82
CA GLU A 500 27.15 -2.56 -5.25
C GLU A 500 26.22 -1.97 -6.32
N TYR A 501 25.79 -0.74 -6.07
CA TYR A 501 24.88 -0.01 -6.95
C TYR A 501 25.57 1.22 -7.51
N LEU A 502 25.37 1.49 -8.79
CA LEU A 502 25.75 2.77 -9.39
C LEU A 502 24.50 3.64 -9.50
N CYS A 503 24.60 4.90 -9.04
CA CYS A 503 23.49 5.84 -9.15
C CYS A 503 23.96 7.28 -9.36
N LEU A 504 23.16 8.06 -10.09
CA LEU A 504 23.41 9.48 -10.33
C LEU A 504 22.49 10.32 -9.44
N CYS A 505 23.06 11.25 -8.67
CA CYS A 505 22.33 12.09 -7.72
C CYS A 505 22.38 13.57 -8.12
N GLU A 506 21.32 14.30 -7.77
CA GLU A 506 21.23 15.75 -7.94
C GLU A 506 21.66 16.48 -6.66
N GLY A 507 22.45 17.56 -6.81
CA GLY A 507 22.80 18.47 -5.71
C GLY A 507 24.30 18.58 -5.45
N PRO A 508 24.69 19.48 -4.51
CA PRO A 508 26.10 19.76 -4.21
C PRO A 508 26.88 18.49 -3.84
N ALA A 509 28.13 18.36 -4.28
CA ALA A 509 28.91 17.17 -3.98
C ALA A 509 28.99 16.87 -2.47
N LEU A 510 28.88 15.58 -2.11
CA LEU A 510 29.08 15.12 -0.72
C LEU A 510 30.56 15.12 -0.31
N GLY A 511 31.47 15.29 -1.27
CA GLY A 511 32.91 15.30 -1.09
C GLY A 511 33.66 15.31 -2.43
N PRO A 512 35.01 15.33 -2.41
CA PRO A 512 35.82 15.13 -3.60
C PRO A 512 35.64 13.73 -4.20
N GLU A 513 36.14 13.50 -5.41
CA GLU A 513 36.20 12.15 -6.00
C GLU A 513 37.05 11.23 -5.11
N GLY A 514 36.60 9.99 -4.93
CA GLY A 514 37.16 9.03 -3.96
C GLY A 514 36.67 9.22 -2.52
N PHE A 515 35.90 10.28 -2.21
CA PHE A 515 35.34 10.46 -0.86
C PHE A 515 34.34 9.36 -0.52
N THR A 516 34.50 8.74 0.64
CA THR A 516 33.60 7.71 1.17
C THR A 516 32.81 8.25 2.36
N GLY A 517 31.56 7.81 2.48
CA GLY A 517 30.70 8.19 3.60
C GLY A 517 29.59 7.15 3.84
N ALA A 518 28.78 7.40 4.87
CA ALA A 518 27.67 6.53 5.21
C ALA A 518 26.43 7.33 5.63
N ILE A 519 25.27 6.81 5.27
CA ILE A 519 23.95 7.36 5.64
C ILE A 519 23.27 6.30 6.51
N ALA A 520 23.02 6.61 7.77
CA ALA A 520 22.30 5.75 8.70
C ALA A 520 20.99 6.43 9.14
N SER A 521 19.86 5.75 8.93
CA SER A 521 18.54 6.24 9.35
C SER A 521 17.58 5.08 9.57
N ARG A 522 16.48 5.32 10.31
CA ARG A 522 15.43 4.32 10.49
C ARG A 522 14.37 4.48 9.41
N LEU A 523 14.07 3.40 8.69
CA LEU A 523 13.14 3.40 7.57
C LEU A 523 11.85 2.65 7.92
N LEU A 524 10.71 3.30 7.68
CA LEU A 524 9.38 2.71 7.81
C LEU A 524 8.73 2.65 6.43
N THR A 525 8.32 1.45 6.03
CA THR A 525 7.53 1.25 4.81
C THR A 525 6.05 1.20 5.20
N THR A 526 5.25 2.10 4.64
CA THR A 526 3.80 2.10 4.80
C THR A 526 3.14 1.66 3.50
N ASP A 527 2.28 0.66 3.59
CA ASP A 527 1.46 0.24 2.46
C ASP A 527 0.32 1.23 2.31
N MET A 528 0.41 2.09 1.29
CA MET A 528 -0.72 2.92 0.90
C MET A 528 -1.72 2.00 0.21
N GLY A 529 -2.73 1.54 0.95
CA GLY A 529 -3.78 0.67 0.44
C GLY A 529 -4.33 1.16 -0.91
N LEU A 530 -4.77 0.22 -1.75
CA LEU A 530 -5.26 0.41 -3.13
C LEU A 530 -5.96 1.76 -3.39
N VAL A 531 -5.20 2.76 -3.83
CA VAL A 531 -5.76 3.95 -4.47
C VAL A 531 -6.03 3.57 -5.93
N ARG A 532 -7.31 3.33 -6.24
CA ARG A 532 -7.90 3.25 -7.60
C ARG A 532 -6.97 2.68 -8.69
N GLY A 533 -6.81 1.36 -8.75
CA GLY A 533 -6.46 0.66 -9.98
C GLY A 533 -5.00 0.71 -10.45
N THR A 534 -4.07 1.21 -9.64
CA THR A 534 -2.62 0.99 -9.83
C THR A 534 -2.09 0.05 -8.76
N SER A 535 -1.00 -0.67 -9.04
CA SER A 535 -0.38 -1.64 -8.12
C SER A 535 -0.10 -1.02 -6.74
N GLN A 536 -0.03 -1.88 -5.72
CA GLN A 536 0.33 -1.49 -4.34
C GLN A 536 1.53 -0.53 -4.36
N SER A 537 1.30 0.74 -4.04
CA SER A 537 2.38 1.71 -3.89
C SER A 537 2.73 1.77 -2.42
N SER A 538 3.75 1.01 -2.02
CA SER A 538 4.35 1.18 -0.71
C SER A 538 5.26 2.40 -0.73
N ARG A 539 5.15 3.25 0.31
CA ARG A 539 6.00 4.43 0.48
C ARG A 539 6.89 4.22 1.69
N THR A 540 8.19 4.38 1.49
CA THR A 540 9.19 4.29 2.54
C THR A 540 9.60 5.70 2.97
N GLU A 541 9.70 5.95 4.27
CA GLU A 541 10.15 7.23 4.81
C GLU A 541 11.09 7.06 6.00
N VAL A 542 11.86 8.11 6.28
CA VAL A 542 12.66 8.18 7.50
C VAL A 542 11.72 8.42 8.68
N SER A 543 11.70 7.50 9.63
CA SER A 543 10.80 7.53 10.77
C SER A 543 11.45 6.89 12.00
N ALA A 544 11.26 7.51 13.17
CA ALA A 544 11.75 6.97 14.45
C ALA A 544 11.19 5.57 14.76
N LEU A 545 9.98 5.26 14.25
CA LEU A 545 9.33 3.95 14.40
C LEU A 545 9.82 2.90 13.39
N GLY A 546 10.62 3.33 12.40
CA GLY A 546 11.19 2.48 11.37
C GLY A 546 12.27 1.51 11.87
N ARG A 547 12.73 0.65 10.96
CA ARG A 547 13.83 -0.27 11.22
C ARG A 547 15.16 0.33 10.78
N GLU A 548 16.24 0.03 11.50
CA GLU A 548 17.57 0.55 11.18
C GLU A 548 17.99 0.18 9.76
N ALA A 549 18.53 1.18 9.07
CA ALA A 549 19.05 1.05 7.73
C ALA A 549 20.34 1.86 7.59
N ALA A 550 21.32 1.30 6.88
CA ALA A 550 22.60 1.94 6.65
C ALA A 550 23.06 1.73 5.20
N THR A 551 23.53 2.80 4.57
CA THR A 551 24.00 2.81 3.19
C THR A 551 25.35 3.50 3.14
N GLY A 552 26.40 2.76 2.79
CA GLY A 552 27.70 3.34 2.44
C GLY A 552 27.68 3.90 1.03
N TYR A 553 28.47 4.93 0.78
CA TYR A 553 28.64 5.50 -0.56
C TYR A 553 30.08 5.94 -0.80
N GLU A 554 30.45 6.01 -2.06
CA GLU A 554 31.73 6.50 -2.57
C GLU A 554 31.46 7.42 -3.76
N VAL A 555 32.05 8.61 -3.75
CA VAL A 555 31.92 9.58 -4.85
C VAL A 555 32.84 9.16 -5.98
N VAL A 556 32.26 8.60 -7.05
CA VAL A 556 33.03 8.08 -8.19
C VAL A 556 33.44 9.20 -9.13
N ALA A 557 32.50 10.09 -9.46
CA ALA A 557 32.73 11.18 -10.40
C ALA A 557 31.79 12.35 -10.12
N ARG A 558 32.25 13.56 -10.44
CA ARG A 558 31.46 14.79 -10.36
C ARG A 558 31.24 15.37 -11.74
N TYR A 559 30.00 15.79 -11.98
CA TYR A 559 29.57 16.35 -13.24
C TYR A 559 28.88 17.70 -13.05
N CYS A 560 28.98 18.55 -14.06
CA CYS A 560 28.16 19.74 -14.19
C CYS A 560 26.94 19.43 -15.07
N ALA A 561 25.74 19.79 -14.59
CA ALA A 561 24.57 19.79 -15.46
C ALA A 561 24.66 20.96 -16.47
N PRO A 562 24.22 20.77 -17.73
CA PRO A 562 24.15 21.85 -18.70
C PRO A 562 23.22 22.97 -18.20
N ARG A 563 23.65 24.23 -18.38
CA ARG A 563 22.95 25.44 -17.90
C ARG A 563 21.46 25.41 -18.27
N GLY A 564 20.59 25.33 -17.26
CA GLY A 564 19.18 25.67 -17.42
C GLY A 564 19.01 27.17 -17.72
N ALA A 565 17.81 27.58 -18.13
CA ALA A 565 17.47 28.96 -18.54
C ALA A 565 17.77 30.07 -17.49
N ALA A 566 18.20 29.72 -16.28
CA ALA A 566 18.57 30.62 -15.19
C ALA A 566 20.10 30.73 -14.94
N GLY A 567 20.95 30.00 -15.67
CA GLY A 567 22.41 30.16 -15.60
C GLY A 567 23.13 29.59 -14.37
N GLU A 568 22.43 28.96 -13.42
CA GLU A 568 23.05 28.29 -12.28
C GLU A 568 23.71 26.96 -12.71
N ILE A 569 24.97 26.77 -12.35
CA ILE A 569 25.69 25.49 -12.48
C ILE A 569 25.15 24.58 -11.38
N SER A 570 24.44 23.53 -11.75
CA SER A 570 23.97 22.53 -10.79
C SER A 570 24.86 21.30 -10.86
N GLU A 571 25.39 20.89 -9.72
CA GLU A 571 26.27 19.72 -9.62
C GLU A 571 25.46 18.42 -9.66
N LEU A 572 26.02 17.44 -10.36
CA LEU A 572 25.58 16.06 -10.41
C LEU A 572 26.73 15.18 -9.90
N MET A 573 26.39 14.09 -9.26
CA MET A 573 27.39 13.19 -8.69
C MET A 573 27.05 11.73 -8.94
N LEU A 574 28.02 11.00 -9.48
CA LEU A 574 27.95 9.56 -9.64
C LEU A 574 28.45 8.92 -8.35
N LEU A 575 27.59 8.12 -7.73
CA LEU A 575 27.89 7.41 -6.51
C LEU A 575 27.94 5.92 -6.77
N LEU A 576 28.94 5.27 -6.18
CA LEU A 576 28.95 3.85 -5.92
C LEU A 576 28.37 3.64 -4.51
N VAL A 577 27.27 2.92 -4.42
CA VAL A 577 26.45 2.82 -3.22
C VAL A 577 26.35 1.37 -2.77
N ARG A 578 26.61 1.15 -1.48
CA ARG A 578 26.64 -0.17 -0.84
C ARG A 578 25.59 -0.21 0.28
N PRO A 579 24.39 -0.77 0.05
CA PRO A 579 23.40 -0.92 1.10
C PRO A 579 23.84 -2.01 2.09
N LEU A 580 24.19 -1.61 3.33
CA LEU A 580 24.59 -2.52 4.41
C LEU A 580 23.38 -3.27 5.00
N THR A 581 22.18 -2.77 4.72
CA THR A 581 20.89 -3.37 5.05
C THR A 581 20.02 -3.47 3.80
N GLY A 582 19.03 -4.36 3.78
CA GLY A 582 18.16 -4.55 2.61
C GLY A 582 16.73 -4.05 2.80
N ARG A 583 16.51 -2.75 3.08
CA ARG A 583 15.14 -2.19 3.20
C ARG A 583 14.55 -1.77 1.85
N THR A 584 13.23 -1.81 1.73
CA THR A 584 12.51 -1.35 0.53
C THR A 584 12.81 0.11 0.22
N HIS A 585 13.20 0.43 -1.02
CA HIS A 585 13.58 1.78 -1.45
C HIS A 585 14.73 2.45 -0.66
N GLN A 586 15.54 1.68 0.06
CA GLN A 586 16.54 2.23 0.99
C GLN A 586 17.45 3.30 0.39
N ILE A 587 18.10 2.99 -0.73
CA ILE A 587 19.04 3.91 -1.40
C ILE A 587 18.33 5.21 -1.79
N ARG A 588 17.15 5.09 -2.41
CA ARG A 588 16.32 6.19 -2.90
C ARG A 588 15.92 7.14 -1.75
N VAL A 589 15.46 6.58 -0.64
CA VAL A 589 15.02 7.35 0.54
C VAL A 589 16.21 7.98 1.28
N HIS A 590 17.30 7.25 1.50
CA HIS A 590 18.49 7.78 2.17
C HIS A 590 19.05 8.99 1.44
N LEU A 591 19.26 8.86 0.13
CA LEU A 591 19.81 9.94 -0.69
C LEU A 591 18.84 11.14 -0.77
N ALA A 592 17.53 10.90 -0.93
CA ALA A 592 16.54 11.97 -0.87
C ALA A 592 16.50 12.68 0.51
N SER A 593 16.68 11.94 1.61
CA SER A 593 16.62 12.50 2.98
C SER A 593 17.76 13.46 3.30
N ILE A 594 18.92 13.30 2.66
CA ILE A 594 20.06 14.20 2.78
C ILE A 594 20.05 15.30 1.69
N GLY A 595 18.95 15.45 0.96
CA GLY A 595 18.81 16.43 -0.11
C GLY A 595 19.64 16.12 -1.35
N ARG A 596 19.88 14.83 -1.62
CA ARG A 596 20.59 14.31 -2.81
C ARG A 596 19.75 13.30 -3.59
N PRO A 597 18.53 13.65 -4.05
CA PRO A 597 17.67 12.68 -4.71
C PRO A 597 18.31 12.10 -5.97
N LEU A 598 17.93 10.86 -6.30
CA LEU A 598 18.38 10.20 -7.54
C LEU A 598 17.76 10.87 -8.77
N VAL A 599 18.57 11.01 -9.82
CA VAL A 599 18.11 11.48 -11.13
C VAL A 599 17.05 10.51 -11.68
N GLY A 600 15.93 11.07 -12.16
CA GLY A 600 14.81 10.29 -12.71
C GLY A 600 13.88 9.67 -11.65
N ASP A 601 14.05 9.95 -10.35
CA ASP A 601 13.16 9.42 -9.31
C ASP A 601 11.84 10.21 -9.20
N LEU A 602 10.76 9.65 -9.75
CA LEU A 602 9.41 10.25 -9.70
C LEU A 602 8.69 10.15 -8.34
N THR A 603 9.24 9.36 -7.42
CA THR A 603 8.63 9.05 -6.12
C THR A 603 9.24 9.91 -5.01
N TYR A 604 10.58 9.92 -4.94
CA TYR A 604 11.33 10.60 -3.88
C TYR A 604 12.07 11.85 -4.38
N GLY A 605 12.17 12.05 -5.69
CA GLY A 605 12.71 13.27 -6.30
C GLY A 605 11.69 14.42 -6.31
N THR A 606 12.20 15.65 -6.40
CA THR A 606 11.39 16.86 -6.52
C THR A 606 10.75 16.93 -7.91
N ARG A 607 9.44 16.66 -7.96
CA ARG A 607 8.66 16.64 -9.21
C ARG A 607 8.76 17.98 -9.94
N GLY A 608 9.27 17.95 -11.17
CA GLY A 608 9.38 19.11 -12.04
C GLY A 608 10.64 19.96 -11.88
N SER A 609 11.60 19.52 -11.05
CA SER A 609 12.91 20.19 -10.87
C SER A 609 14.11 19.31 -11.20
N SER A 610 13.91 18.13 -11.81
CA SER A 610 15.06 17.29 -12.19
C SER A 610 15.95 18.07 -13.15
N LEU A 611 17.24 18.14 -12.81
CA LEU A 611 18.26 18.88 -13.55
C LEU A 611 18.50 18.27 -14.93
N LEU A 612 18.12 17.01 -15.12
CA LEU A 612 18.14 16.30 -16.39
C LEU A 612 16.71 15.87 -16.79
N PRO A 613 15.88 16.78 -17.35
CA PRO A 613 14.56 16.42 -17.86
C PRO A 613 14.60 15.31 -18.93
N ALA A 614 15.77 15.09 -19.55
CA ALA A 614 16.02 14.09 -20.57
C ALA A 614 16.35 12.69 -20.01
N CYS A 615 16.47 12.49 -18.70
CA CYS A 615 16.68 11.16 -18.14
C CYS A 615 15.36 10.35 -18.22
N PRO A 616 15.29 9.26 -19.01
CA PRO A 616 14.03 8.58 -19.31
C PRO A 616 13.53 7.69 -18.17
N ARG A 617 14.41 7.34 -17.21
CA ARG A 617 14.14 6.41 -16.12
C ARG A 617 14.97 6.72 -14.88
N LEU A 618 14.73 5.97 -13.81
CA LEU A 618 15.52 6.04 -12.58
C LEU A 618 16.99 5.64 -12.86
N PHE A 619 17.94 6.53 -12.54
CA PHE A 619 19.36 6.23 -12.62
C PHE A 619 19.82 5.47 -11.36
N LEU A 620 19.44 4.19 -11.29
CA LEU A 620 19.84 3.26 -10.25
C LEU A 620 20.08 1.88 -10.86
N HIS A 621 21.31 1.38 -10.74
CA HIS A 621 21.75 0.15 -11.37
C HIS A 621 22.50 -0.74 -10.38
N CYS A 622 22.08 -1.99 -10.18
CA CYS A 622 22.82 -2.98 -9.40
C CYS A 622 23.97 -3.52 -10.26
N ARG A 623 25.18 -2.98 -10.07
CA ARG A 623 26.36 -3.31 -10.87
C ARG A 623 26.93 -4.67 -10.51
N GLU A 624 27.02 -4.98 -9.22
CA GLU A 624 27.72 -6.18 -8.75
C GLU A 624 27.02 -6.79 -7.53
N ILE A 625 27.04 -8.12 -7.46
CA ILE A 625 26.66 -8.88 -6.27
C ILE A 625 27.74 -9.92 -5.97
N THR A 626 28.13 -10.01 -4.70
CA THR A 626 29.06 -11.02 -4.17
C THR A 626 28.37 -11.84 -3.10
N LEU A 627 28.42 -13.17 -3.21
CA LEU A 627 27.88 -14.15 -2.26
C LEU A 627 28.68 -15.45 -2.33
N ARG A 628 28.34 -16.48 -1.54
CA ARG A 628 28.89 -17.82 -1.69
C ARG A 628 27.89 -18.79 -2.31
N ASP A 629 28.36 -19.65 -3.21
CA ASP A 629 27.57 -20.75 -3.76
C ASP A 629 27.33 -21.85 -2.71
N VAL A 630 26.56 -22.90 -3.04
CA VAL A 630 26.26 -23.98 -2.08
C VAL A 630 27.48 -24.83 -1.72
N GLU A 631 28.59 -24.70 -2.44
CA GLU A 631 29.85 -25.36 -2.11
C GLU A 631 30.74 -24.46 -1.23
N GLY A 632 30.26 -23.27 -0.86
CA GLY A 632 30.99 -22.31 -0.06
C GLY A 632 32.05 -21.52 -0.83
N ARG A 633 32.07 -21.59 -2.16
CA ARG A 633 33.00 -20.84 -3.01
C ARG A 633 32.48 -19.42 -3.26
N PRO A 634 33.36 -18.40 -3.33
CA PRO A 634 32.95 -17.05 -3.69
C PRO A 634 32.36 -17.00 -5.11
N PHE A 635 31.19 -16.39 -5.23
CA PHE A 635 30.49 -16.13 -6.49
C PHE A 635 30.28 -14.62 -6.64
N VAL A 636 30.84 -14.07 -7.73
CA VAL A 636 30.72 -12.67 -8.11
C VAL A 636 30.00 -12.60 -9.44
N ALA A 637 28.96 -11.77 -9.52
CA ALA A 637 28.25 -11.50 -10.76
C ALA A 637 28.18 -10.00 -11.01
N GLU A 638 28.55 -9.60 -12.23
CA GLU A 638 28.57 -8.20 -12.66
C GLU A 638 27.59 -7.95 -13.81
N ALA A 639 26.93 -6.80 -13.78
CA ALA A 639 26.15 -6.26 -14.88
C ALA A 639 26.82 -4.95 -15.35
N PRO A 640 27.20 -4.85 -16.64
CA PRO A 640 27.69 -3.60 -17.18
C PRO A 640 26.57 -2.55 -17.16
N LEU A 641 26.96 -1.28 -17.01
CA LEU A 641 26.02 -0.18 -17.02
C LEU A 641 25.23 -0.20 -18.36
N PRO A 642 23.90 -0.16 -18.34
CA PRO A 642 23.05 -0.04 -19.53
C PRO A 642 23.48 1.08 -20.49
N ALA A 643 23.35 0.85 -21.80
CA ALA A 643 23.83 1.79 -22.83
C ALA A 643 23.13 3.16 -22.71
N ASP A 644 21.85 3.16 -22.35
CA ASP A 644 21.08 4.39 -22.14
C ASP A 644 21.60 5.23 -20.96
N LEU A 645 22.08 4.59 -19.89
CA LEU A 645 22.69 5.25 -18.75
C LEU A 645 24.13 5.68 -19.04
N GLN A 646 24.88 4.90 -19.82
CA GLN A 646 26.22 5.29 -20.30
C GLN A 646 26.14 6.54 -21.18
N ASP A 647 25.18 6.59 -22.11
CA ASP A 647 24.95 7.75 -22.99
C ASP A 647 24.63 9.01 -22.19
N ILE A 648 23.93 8.89 -21.06
CA ILE A 648 23.68 10.02 -20.17
C ILE A 648 24.99 10.52 -19.58
N LEU A 649 25.82 9.64 -19.04
CA LEU A 649 27.12 10.03 -18.46
C LEU A 649 28.05 10.65 -19.50
N ALA A 650 28.07 10.12 -20.74
CA ALA A 650 28.87 10.63 -21.84
C ALA A 650 28.47 12.06 -22.27
N ARG A 651 27.22 12.47 -22.03
CA ARG A 651 26.72 13.83 -22.33
C ARG A 651 27.02 14.84 -21.22
N LEU A 652 27.50 14.40 -20.07
CA LEU A 652 27.80 15.27 -18.93
C LEU A 652 29.23 15.80 -18.98
N GLN A 653 29.44 17.03 -18.52
CA GLN A 653 30.77 17.63 -18.44
C GLN A 653 31.40 17.33 -17.06
N PRO A 654 32.60 16.73 -16.99
CA PRO A 654 33.29 16.49 -15.72
C PRO A 654 33.74 17.81 -15.07
N VAL A 655 33.76 17.86 -13.74
CA VAL A 655 34.25 19.02 -12.98
C VAL A 655 35.79 19.01 -12.97
N GLN A 656 36.46 19.96 -13.64
CA GLN A 656 37.92 20.10 -13.55
C GLN A 656 38.32 20.75 -12.21
N VAL A 657 39.11 20.04 -11.40
CA VAL A 657 39.69 20.55 -10.16
C VAL A 657 40.91 21.41 -10.52
N GLN A 658 40.83 22.73 -10.34
CA GLN A 658 42.04 23.57 -10.33
C GLN A 658 42.75 23.42 -8.97
N GLU A 659 43.82 22.64 -8.94
CA GLU A 659 44.81 22.71 -7.86
C GLU A 659 45.49 24.08 -7.88
N SER A 660 45.03 25.00 -7.05
CA SER A 660 45.75 26.24 -6.77
C SER A 660 46.91 25.94 -5.82
N ARG A 661 48.04 25.51 -6.40
CA ARG A 661 49.35 25.79 -5.83
C ARG A 661 49.59 27.30 -5.94
N ASN A 662 49.65 28.00 -4.82
CA ASN A 662 50.66 29.04 -4.60
C ASN A 662 50.67 29.43 -3.11
N GLY A 663 51.86 29.30 -2.53
CA GLY A 663 52.16 29.77 -1.19
C GLY A 663 52.63 31.23 -1.18
N ASN A 664 52.65 31.72 0.07
CA ASN A 664 53.43 32.83 0.64
C ASN A 664 53.04 34.30 0.43
N HIS A 665 52.98 34.97 1.60
CA HIS A 665 53.22 36.40 1.90
C HIS A 665 52.09 37.36 1.49
N GLN A 666 51.58 38.30 2.29
CA GLN A 666 51.86 38.97 3.57
C GLN A 666 50.46 39.27 4.20
N GLY A 667 50.24 39.41 5.50
CA GLY A 667 50.82 40.44 6.35
C GLY A 667 50.10 41.79 6.12
N GLU A 668 49.17 42.10 7.03
CA GLU A 668 48.70 43.45 7.42
C GLU A 668 47.53 44.14 6.68
N GLN A 669 46.60 44.58 7.54
CA GLN A 669 45.70 45.73 7.44
C GLN A 669 44.61 45.72 6.36
N GLU A 670 43.34 45.67 6.79
CA GLU A 670 42.41 46.79 6.59
C GLU A 670 41.10 46.54 7.35
N GLU A 671 40.96 47.30 8.44
CA GLU A 671 39.70 47.68 9.03
C GLU A 671 39.03 48.72 8.09
N GLN A 672 37.71 48.65 7.97
CA GLN A 672 36.82 49.68 7.40
C GLN A 672 36.77 49.85 5.86
N SER A 673 35.70 49.35 5.25
CA SER A 673 34.76 50.21 4.49
C SER A 673 33.52 49.41 4.05
N LEU A 674 32.39 49.70 4.71
CA LEU A 674 31.06 49.36 4.19
C LEU A 674 30.72 50.31 3.03
N ALA A 675 30.75 49.81 1.79
CA ALA A 675 29.88 50.28 0.70
C ALA A 675 30.09 49.38 -0.53
N GLY A 676 29.07 48.63 -0.96
CA GLY A 676 29.21 47.81 -2.16
C GLY A 676 27.94 47.12 -2.65
N GLY A 677 27.13 47.83 -3.42
CA GLY A 677 26.55 47.31 -4.66
C GLY A 677 25.48 46.21 -4.58
N SER A 678 24.23 46.61 -4.40
CA SER A 678 23.06 45.83 -4.81
C SER A 678 23.05 45.59 -6.33
N LYS A 679 23.04 44.32 -6.75
CA LYS A 679 22.54 43.91 -8.08
C LYS A 679 21.62 42.67 -7.96
N SER A 680 20.34 43.00 -7.97
CA SER A 680 19.09 42.22 -8.05
C SER A 680 19.12 40.70 -8.33
N MET A 681 18.64 39.95 -7.34
CA MET A 681 17.99 38.63 -7.47
C MET A 681 16.78 38.69 -8.44
N GLY A 682 16.61 37.66 -9.26
CA GLY A 682 15.47 37.54 -10.17
C GLY A 682 14.12 37.50 -9.42
N LYS A 683 13.23 38.46 -9.73
CA LYS A 683 11.91 38.64 -9.09
C LYS A 683 11.06 37.35 -9.17
N PHE A 684 10.87 36.68 -8.03
CA PHE A 684 10.17 35.39 -7.89
C PHE A 684 8.69 35.47 -8.32
N ILE A 685 8.03 36.62 -8.15
CA ILE A 685 6.66 36.87 -8.60
C ILE A 685 6.54 38.27 -9.21
N LYS A 686 5.96 38.36 -10.42
CA LYS A 686 5.69 39.65 -11.09
C LYS A 686 4.30 40.17 -10.72
N ALA A 687 4.16 41.49 -10.58
CA ALA A 687 2.87 42.14 -10.45
C ALA A 687 1.95 41.80 -11.65
N GLY A 688 0.65 41.67 -11.39
CA GLY A 688 -0.35 41.24 -12.38
C GLY A 688 -0.55 39.72 -12.47
N ARG A 689 0.26 38.89 -11.80
CA ARG A 689 0.06 37.43 -11.76
C ARG A 689 -1.17 37.06 -10.91
N VAL A 690 -1.98 36.13 -11.41
CA VAL A 690 -3.11 35.58 -10.65
C VAL A 690 -2.59 34.47 -9.73
N VAL A 691 -2.93 34.55 -8.45
CA VAL A 691 -2.53 33.63 -7.39
C VAL A 691 -3.75 33.07 -6.67
N VAL A 692 -3.63 31.86 -6.10
CA VAL A 692 -4.62 31.28 -5.20
C VAL A 692 -4.09 31.34 -3.78
N ILE A 693 -4.89 31.87 -2.85
CA ILE A 693 -4.50 31.94 -1.44
C ILE A 693 -4.66 30.56 -0.81
N LEU A 694 -3.62 30.09 -0.11
CA LEU A 694 -3.57 28.74 0.48
C LEU A 694 -3.99 28.70 1.95
N SER A 695 -3.95 29.83 2.66
CA SER A 695 -4.21 29.87 4.11
C SER A 695 -5.10 31.05 4.57
N GLY A 696 -5.71 30.88 5.74
CA GLY A 696 -6.55 31.88 6.40
C GLY A 696 -7.97 32.01 5.82
N ARG A 697 -8.69 33.09 6.20
CA ARG A 697 -10.11 33.34 5.83
C ARG A 697 -10.37 33.32 4.32
N TYR A 698 -9.36 33.61 3.50
CA TYR A 698 -9.45 33.66 2.05
C TYR A 698 -8.81 32.44 1.36
N ALA A 699 -8.55 31.35 2.09
CA ALA A 699 -8.05 30.11 1.50
C ALA A 699 -8.97 29.62 0.35
N GLY A 700 -8.38 29.20 -0.76
CA GLY A 700 -9.07 28.83 -1.98
C GLY A 700 -9.66 30.00 -2.79
N LYS A 701 -9.40 31.26 -2.40
CA LYS A 701 -9.80 32.45 -3.20
C LYS A 701 -8.71 32.84 -4.17
N LYS A 702 -9.13 33.38 -5.33
CA LYS A 702 -8.24 33.91 -6.36
C LYS A 702 -7.97 35.38 -6.10
N ALA A 703 -6.72 35.79 -6.23
CA ALA A 703 -6.27 37.16 -6.11
C ALA A 703 -5.25 37.50 -7.19
N ILE A 704 -5.06 38.79 -7.44
CA ILE A 704 -4.06 39.33 -8.34
C ILE A 704 -3.01 40.03 -7.48
N VAL A 705 -1.75 39.80 -7.80
CA VAL A 705 -0.63 40.46 -7.12
C VAL A 705 -0.53 41.91 -7.59
N ALA A 706 -0.80 42.86 -6.68
CA ALA A 706 -0.74 44.29 -6.97
C ALA A 706 0.68 44.84 -6.79
N LYS A 707 1.34 44.52 -5.67
CA LYS A 707 2.71 44.93 -5.35
C LYS A 707 3.48 43.81 -4.66
N VAL A 708 4.77 43.76 -4.91
CA VAL A 708 5.69 42.68 -4.54
C VAL A 708 6.77 43.30 -3.65
N PHE A 709 7.06 42.67 -2.50
CA PHE A 709 8.09 43.09 -1.56
C PHE A 709 8.99 41.88 -1.28
N ASP A 710 10.01 41.71 -2.12
CA ASP A 710 10.88 40.53 -2.10
C ASP A 710 11.80 40.52 -0.88
N ASP A 711 12.34 41.68 -0.48
CA ASP A 711 13.25 41.84 0.67
C ASP A 711 12.52 42.17 2.00
N GLY A 712 11.18 42.09 2.01
CA GLY A 712 10.36 42.49 3.15
C GLY A 712 10.16 44.02 3.28
N SER A 713 9.48 44.45 4.34
CA SER A 713 9.24 45.86 4.68
C SER A 713 9.53 46.09 6.16
N LYS A 714 9.66 47.35 6.60
CA LYS A 714 9.95 47.70 8.02
C LYS A 714 8.97 47.08 9.03
N SER A 715 7.73 46.80 8.62
CA SER A 715 6.72 46.14 9.46
C SER A 715 6.65 44.62 9.28
N ARG A 716 7.27 44.06 8.23
CA ARG A 716 7.21 42.64 7.87
C ARG A 716 8.56 42.20 7.26
N PRO A 717 9.47 41.60 8.05
CA PRO A 717 10.83 41.29 7.60
C PRO A 717 10.93 40.11 6.61
N PHE A 718 9.80 39.49 6.24
CA PHE A 718 9.74 38.37 5.31
C PHE A 718 9.16 38.79 3.96
N GLY A 719 9.54 38.08 2.89
CA GLY A 719 9.01 38.29 1.54
C GLY A 719 7.48 38.17 1.50
N HIS A 720 6.81 39.22 1.03
CA HIS A 720 5.35 39.27 0.99
C HIS A 720 4.85 40.10 -0.19
N CYS A 721 3.58 39.93 -0.54
CA CYS A 721 2.95 40.71 -1.59
C CYS A 721 1.59 41.26 -1.18
N LEU A 722 1.26 42.43 -1.73
CA LEU A 722 -0.07 43.02 -1.64
C LEU A 722 -0.94 42.40 -2.73
N VAL A 723 -2.03 41.74 -2.34
CA VAL A 723 -2.94 41.08 -3.28
C VAL A 723 -4.34 41.70 -3.23
N ALA A 724 -4.96 41.80 -4.40
CA ALA A 724 -6.35 42.20 -4.57
C ALA A 724 -7.14 41.02 -5.15
N GLY A 725 -8.10 40.49 -4.40
CA GLY A 725 -8.81 39.27 -4.78
C GLY A 725 -10.32 39.34 -4.65
N VAL A 726 -10.98 38.29 -5.12
CA VAL A 726 -12.45 38.18 -5.15
C VAL A 726 -12.93 37.22 -4.07
N ASP A 727 -13.58 37.74 -3.03
CA ASP A 727 -14.19 36.94 -1.96
C ASP A 727 -15.47 36.26 -2.47
N ARG A 728 -16.34 37.02 -3.15
CA ARG A 728 -17.54 36.50 -3.80
C ARG A 728 -17.56 36.87 -5.29
N ALA A 729 -17.41 35.85 -6.13
CA ALA A 729 -17.44 35.96 -7.58
C ALA A 729 -18.89 36.15 -8.11
N PRO A 730 -19.07 36.74 -9.29
CA PRO A 730 -20.39 36.96 -9.87
C PRO A 730 -21.03 35.62 -10.30
N LEU A 731 -22.35 35.50 -10.12
CA LEU A 731 -23.11 34.29 -10.44
C LEU A 731 -23.38 34.19 -11.95
N LYS A 732 -23.75 32.99 -12.43
CA LYS A 732 -24.13 32.76 -13.83
C LYS A 732 -25.42 33.52 -14.17
N VAL A 733 -25.36 34.28 -15.26
CA VAL A 733 -26.49 35.02 -15.84
C VAL A 733 -26.96 34.30 -17.10
N THR A 734 -28.27 34.19 -17.31
CA THR A 734 -28.87 33.61 -18.54
C THR A 734 -29.77 34.64 -19.22
N ARG A 735 -29.99 34.48 -20.54
CA ARG A 735 -30.77 35.43 -21.37
C ARG A 735 -32.23 35.61 -20.93
N LYS A 736 -32.80 34.66 -20.18
CA LYS A 736 -34.18 34.71 -19.65
C LYS A 736 -34.34 35.54 -18.36
N MET A 737 -33.26 36.11 -17.81
CA MET A 737 -33.30 36.83 -16.53
C MET A 737 -33.66 38.32 -16.70
N SER A 738 -34.44 38.87 -15.77
CA SER A 738 -34.77 40.31 -15.76
C SER A 738 -33.55 41.18 -15.48
N LYS A 739 -33.51 42.40 -16.04
CA LYS A 739 -32.40 43.37 -15.86
C LYS A 739 -32.04 43.60 -14.38
N LYS A 740 -33.03 43.65 -13.47
CA LYS A 740 -32.82 43.73 -12.00
C LYS A 740 -32.15 42.48 -11.41
N LYS A 741 -32.44 41.29 -11.92
CA LYS A 741 -31.81 40.03 -11.45
C LYS A 741 -30.39 39.86 -12.00
N ILE A 742 -30.13 40.40 -13.20
CA ILE A 742 -28.81 40.47 -13.81
C ILE A 742 -27.88 41.36 -12.98
N SER A 743 -28.29 42.59 -12.65
CA SER A 743 -27.46 43.52 -11.85
C SER A 743 -27.11 42.96 -10.46
N LYS A 744 -28.05 42.27 -9.80
CA LYS A 744 -27.80 41.63 -8.49
C LYS A 744 -26.83 40.44 -8.58
N ARG A 745 -26.86 39.65 -9.67
CA ARG A 745 -26.00 38.47 -9.87
C ARG A 745 -24.60 38.81 -10.37
N THR A 746 -24.42 39.97 -11.02
CA THR A 746 -23.11 40.46 -11.49
C THR A 746 -22.30 41.16 -10.39
N ARG A 747 -22.87 41.39 -9.20
CA ARG A 747 -22.18 42.08 -8.10
C ARG A 747 -21.02 41.26 -7.53
N VAL A 748 -19.84 41.86 -7.49
CA VAL A 748 -18.60 41.27 -6.94
C VAL A 748 -18.27 41.88 -5.57
N LYS A 749 -17.72 41.05 -4.67
CA LYS A 749 -17.17 41.49 -3.37
C LYS A 749 -15.64 41.28 -3.36
N PRO A 750 -14.82 42.33 -3.47
CA PRO A 750 -13.37 42.20 -3.43
C PRO A 750 -12.81 42.23 -1.99
N PHE A 751 -11.55 41.83 -1.87
CA PHE A 751 -10.71 42.05 -0.69
C PHE A 751 -9.30 42.48 -1.13
N VAL A 752 -8.60 43.18 -0.24
CA VAL A 752 -7.21 43.60 -0.42
C VAL A 752 -6.46 43.23 0.85
N LYS A 753 -5.30 42.57 0.73
CA LYS A 753 -4.53 42.06 1.89
C LYS A 753 -3.05 41.84 1.55
N TYR A 754 -2.16 41.99 2.53
CA TYR A 754 -0.80 41.47 2.46
C TYR A 754 -0.77 39.97 2.74
N VAL A 755 -0.05 39.21 1.92
CA VAL A 755 0.09 37.76 2.04
C VAL A 755 1.55 37.37 1.86
N ASN A 756 2.04 36.47 2.71
CA ASN A 756 3.37 35.88 2.61
C ASN A 756 3.44 34.94 1.38
N TYR A 757 4.59 34.88 0.72
CA TYR A 757 4.81 33.98 -0.43
C TYR A 757 4.53 32.50 -0.14
N ASN A 758 4.76 32.03 1.10
CA ASN A 758 4.47 30.65 1.50
C ASN A 758 2.97 30.33 1.51
N HIS A 759 2.11 31.33 1.41
CA HIS A 759 0.65 31.20 1.51
C HIS A 759 -0.07 31.51 0.20
N ILE A 760 0.65 31.56 -0.91
CA ILE A 760 0.07 31.75 -2.24
C ILE A 760 0.59 30.70 -3.21
N MET A 761 -0.30 30.25 -4.09
CA MET A 761 0.03 29.38 -5.21
C MET A 761 -0.06 30.21 -6.49
N PRO A 762 1.06 30.45 -7.21
CA PRO A 762 1.02 31.15 -8.48
C PRO A 762 0.31 30.32 -9.55
N THR A 763 -0.52 30.96 -10.36
CA THR A 763 -1.18 30.33 -11.50
C THR A 763 -0.56 30.80 -12.82
N ARG A 764 -0.80 30.05 -13.89
CA ARG A 764 -0.36 30.38 -15.26
C ARG A 764 -1.01 31.62 -15.87
N TYR A 765 -1.98 32.24 -15.19
CA TYR A 765 -2.77 33.36 -15.71
C TYR A 765 -2.21 34.71 -15.27
N GLN A 766 -2.18 35.67 -16.18
CA GLN A 766 -1.66 37.02 -15.91
C GLN A 766 -2.64 38.07 -16.42
N VAL A 767 -2.96 39.04 -15.58
CA VAL A 767 -3.84 40.15 -15.96
C VAL A 767 -2.96 41.39 -16.20
N PRO A 768 -3.18 42.15 -17.29
CA PRO A 768 -2.47 43.40 -17.56
C PRO A 768 -2.54 44.39 -16.39
N THR A 769 -1.47 45.15 -16.21
CA THR A 769 -0.99 45.76 -14.97
C THR A 769 -1.75 47.01 -14.48
N GLU A 770 -3.05 47.15 -14.76
CA GLU A 770 -3.84 48.32 -14.34
C GLU A 770 -4.22 48.29 -12.84
N ILE A 771 -4.02 47.17 -12.15
CA ILE A 771 -4.33 46.98 -10.72
C ILE A 771 -3.19 47.48 -9.80
N GLN A 772 -2.11 48.01 -10.39
CA GLN A 772 -0.96 48.56 -9.65
C GLN A 772 -1.27 49.84 -8.86
N MET A 773 -2.45 50.45 -9.01
CA MET A 773 -2.79 51.74 -8.40
C MET A 773 -3.12 51.69 -6.89
N VAL A 774 -3.10 50.52 -6.24
CA VAL A 774 -3.25 50.45 -4.77
C VAL A 774 -1.89 50.73 -4.12
N THR A 775 -1.77 51.90 -3.49
CA THR A 775 -0.52 52.32 -2.84
C THR A 775 -0.40 51.78 -1.42
N ASP A 776 0.84 51.65 -0.95
CA ASP A 776 1.16 51.15 0.39
C ASP A 776 0.57 52.07 1.48
N GLN A 777 0.59 53.38 1.24
CA GLN A 777 0.06 54.41 2.14
C GLN A 777 -1.45 54.29 2.40
N GLN A 778 -2.23 53.77 1.44
CA GLN A 778 -3.67 53.56 1.61
C GLN A 778 -3.99 52.38 2.53
N MET A 779 -3.02 51.49 2.79
CA MET A 779 -3.22 50.29 3.59
C MET A 779 -2.92 50.51 5.08
N ASP A 780 -2.42 51.67 5.49
CA ASP A 780 -2.10 51.96 6.89
C ASP A 780 -3.32 52.52 7.65
N THR A 781 -4.22 53.25 7.00
CA THR A 781 -5.45 53.78 7.60
C THR A 781 -6.68 52.91 7.31
N SER A 782 -7.65 52.87 8.23
CA SER A 782 -8.91 52.13 8.04
C SER A 782 -9.72 52.65 6.86
N ASP A 783 -9.73 53.97 6.67
CA ASP A 783 -10.48 54.65 5.61
C ASP A 783 -9.84 54.45 4.24
N GLY A 784 -8.50 54.50 4.15
CA GLY A 784 -7.75 54.18 2.93
C GLY A 784 -8.00 52.74 2.44
N ARG A 785 -8.10 51.77 3.38
CA ARG A 785 -8.48 50.38 3.02
C ARG A 785 -9.89 50.26 2.47
N ILE A 786 -10.81 51.13 2.89
CA ILE A 786 -12.19 51.15 2.40
C ILE A 786 -12.22 51.74 0.99
N GLU A 787 -11.47 52.81 0.73
CA GLU A 787 -11.33 53.42 -0.59
C GLU A 787 -10.66 52.47 -1.59
N ALA A 788 -9.56 51.83 -1.21
CA ALA A 788 -8.89 50.81 -2.03
C ALA A 788 -9.85 49.66 -2.41
N LYS A 789 -10.70 49.21 -1.47
CA LYS A 789 -11.74 48.20 -1.76
C LYS A 789 -12.84 48.72 -2.68
N LYS A 790 -13.24 49.99 -2.57
CA LYS A 790 -14.23 50.61 -3.49
C LYS A 790 -13.66 50.71 -4.91
N PHE A 791 -12.39 51.11 -5.03
CA PHE A 791 -11.68 51.19 -6.31
C PHE A 791 -11.51 49.81 -6.97
N VAL A 792 -11.02 48.81 -6.22
CA VAL A 792 -10.90 47.43 -6.74
C VAL A 792 -12.26 46.85 -7.12
N LYS A 793 -13.35 47.27 -6.43
CA LYS A 793 -14.71 46.83 -6.74
C LYS A 793 -15.22 47.40 -8.07
N SER A 794 -15.03 48.69 -8.34
CA SER A 794 -15.43 49.30 -9.61
C SER A 794 -14.65 48.68 -10.77
N LEU A 795 -13.33 48.59 -10.64
CA LEU A 795 -12.44 48.06 -11.67
C LEU A 795 -12.75 46.59 -12.01
N LEU A 796 -12.92 45.72 -11.00
CA LEU A 796 -13.29 44.33 -11.26
C LEU A 796 -14.69 44.21 -11.86
N GLN A 797 -15.66 45.04 -11.46
CA GLN A 797 -17.01 45.00 -12.03
C GLN A 797 -17.03 45.42 -13.50
N GLU A 798 -16.26 46.44 -13.87
CA GLU A 798 -16.07 46.88 -15.24
C GLU A 798 -15.46 45.77 -16.10
N LYS A 799 -14.33 45.19 -15.67
CA LYS A 799 -13.63 44.11 -16.40
C LYS A 799 -14.43 42.79 -16.46
N PHE A 800 -15.32 42.53 -15.49
CA PHE A 800 -16.23 41.37 -15.55
C PHE A 800 -17.46 41.61 -16.43
N ALA A 801 -17.87 42.87 -16.63
CA ALA A 801 -18.96 43.24 -17.52
C ALA A 801 -18.50 43.27 -18.99
N ALA A 802 -17.31 43.84 -19.25
CA ALA A 802 -16.64 43.89 -20.54
C ALA A 802 -15.24 43.24 -20.44
N PRO A 803 -15.13 41.91 -20.61
CA PRO A 803 -13.83 41.24 -20.58
C PRO A 803 -12.95 41.72 -21.74
N PRO A 804 -11.67 42.08 -21.50
CA PRO A 804 -10.75 42.50 -22.56
C PRO A 804 -10.57 41.37 -23.58
N ALA A 805 -10.50 41.71 -24.86
CA ALA A 805 -10.32 40.73 -25.92
C ALA A 805 -8.83 40.32 -26.04
N ASP A 806 -8.55 39.01 -26.17
CA ASP A 806 -7.24 38.53 -26.59
C ASP A 806 -6.95 38.98 -28.03
N LYS A 807 -5.70 38.84 -28.50
CA LYS A 807 -5.23 39.17 -29.88
C LYS A 807 -6.06 38.55 -31.03
N THR A 808 -7.00 37.65 -30.72
CA THR A 808 -7.91 36.96 -31.64
C THR A 808 -9.37 37.41 -31.52
N GLY A 809 -9.66 38.51 -30.83
CA GLY A 809 -11.01 39.07 -30.68
C GLY A 809 -11.95 38.31 -29.72
N ARG A 810 -11.46 37.27 -29.03
CA ARG A 810 -12.22 36.49 -28.04
C ARG A 810 -11.98 37.01 -26.62
N PRO A 811 -12.95 36.93 -25.69
CA PRO A 811 -12.76 37.41 -24.32
C PRO A 811 -11.62 36.67 -23.62
N SER A 812 -10.69 37.41 -23.03
CA SER A 812 -9.44 36.89 -22.49
C SER A 812 -9.67 35.78 -21.47
N LYS A 813 -9.01 34.63 -21.71
CA LYS A 813 -9.11 33.44 -20.85
C LYS A 813 -8.66 33.72 -19.40
N ASP A 814 -7.81 34.73 -19.22
CA ASP A 814 -7.14 35.05 -17.97
C ASP A 814 -8.08 35.78 -17.00
N VAL A 815 -8.88 36.73 -17.50
CA VAL A 815 -9.93 37.40 -16.71
C VAL A 815 -11.10 36.46 -16.43
N LEU A 816 -11.43 35.59 -17.40
CA LEU A 816 -12.45 34.55 -17.20
C LEU A 816 -12.05 33.53 -16.11
N TYR A 817 -10.76 33.32 -15.87
CA TYR A 817 -10.30 32.43 -14.81
C TYR A 817 -10.70 32.95 -13.43
N LEU A 818 -10.67 34.26 -13.18
CA LEU A 818 -11.11 34.85 -11.90
C LEU A 818 -12.60 34.62 -11.61
N ARG A 819 -13.43 34.46 -12.66
CA ARG A 819 -14.86 34.15 -12.55
C ARG A 819 -15.15 32.68 -12.30
N LYS A 820 -14.27 31.77 -12.73
CA LYS A 820 -14.49 30.32 -12.59
C LYS A 820 -14.29 29.87 -11.14
N LYS A 821 -15.28 29.16 -10.59
CA LYS A 821 -15.14 28.46 -9.31
C LYS A 821 -14.04 27.40 -9.45
N LEU A 822 -13.13 27.34 -8.49
CA LEU A 822 -12.15 26.24 -8.43
C LEU A 822 -12.92 24.93 -8.22
N ARG A 823 -12.66 23.94 -9.08
CA ARG A 823 -13.05 22.55 -8.87
C ARG A 823 -11.76 21.87 -8.41
N PHE A 824 -11.73 21.45 -7.16
CA PHE A 824 -10.67 20.61 -6.62
C PHE A 824 -11.08 19.16 -6.78
#